data_AF-A0A181Z8B4-F1
#
_entry.id   AF-A0A181Z8B4-F1
#
_cell.length_a   1.000
_cell.length_b   1.000
_cell.length_c   1.000
_cell.angle_alpha   90.00
_cell.angle_beta   90.00
_cell.angle_gamma   90.00
#
_symmetry.space_group_name_H-M   'P 1'
#
loop_
_entity.id
_entity.type
_entity.pdbx_description
1 polymer ?
#
loop_
_entity_poly.entity_id
_entity_poly.type
_entity_poly.pdbx_seq_one_letter_code
_entity_poly.pdbx_strand_id
1 'polypeptide(L)'
;MRAVRGVLVRTVAVLVASASLLIGGALPAQAVTASTPAQPATGKTWFGPDLDWGADAPDGYEGRLGATPSSYGVEIDYPIDRSAERELLRSTRAAATQGATLVVSLEPDVSLRSLTTADARHANELLQEIHRQYDTTVLVRFAPQMNGTWVRWGQQPTQFVTAFRTLAAQVHAGSSDAAMVWSPSYGAGYPFGESAGRLQDLSATDVSKLDTNGDGQLTAADDPYEPYWPGDASVDWVGLSMYYFGKGKATEAAGRDVPLTTNDVPESGEVQARFDETWGYEQSQSRGDFYDRFAVGHDRPMLLDTGALYDHSLQGAAELDVKQGWWRQVFTALEDRPLIRGVTFLETNRREPEAGNRVADWRDTAVPGIAGSFRTDLRAADRFVFGPVTERVTPQDGNAATNQQLDTGGDQMAWIVWCAVALAIVFLLSGVFGRLLPSWRYPDDGKPGRDLRLDLFRGFIILAVVITHIEIGGPYSYITLHAVGAITGAEMFVFLSGMVLGMTYPLAIKKFGEWVAAVGAWKRARKQYLVTLAVIAVVFALSFVPFLNTDAITTFTDRGTGTGGVGAEGRVYDLYPNAMQLLAYPPPWYAIRQFLLLEMGPWPFNIMGLFVVLSLFIPPLLWVIRRGFWWAVLLVSWALYVFQALVPAFQPLHSQFESVFPLLTWQVVFTHGLVLGYYRRQIVGALTGRLGKVLVGIGICGYAGFLVYVWAANHLGFTPVPFPASMYDDLYNTAYQRVDLQWGRLVDIAFFAVVSYAILTVFWKPIAAAIGWLWIPIGQASLYVFVWQVFFALAIASIPGVDWGNAWIGFATHSALILLAWYMVRKKFLFSVIPR
;
A
#
# COMPACT_ATOMS: atom_id res chain seq x y z
N MET A 1 -28.55 -51.68 16.91
CA MET A 1 -28.52 -50.30 17.47
C MET A 1 -27.11 -49.69 17.56
N ARG A 2 -26.23 -49.84 16.54
CA ARG A 2 -24.93 -49.15 16.45
C ARG A 2 -24.82 -48.14 15.30
N ALA A 3 -25.77 -48.14 14.35
CA ALA A 3 -25.80 -47.23 13.21
C ALA A 3 -26.49 -45.87 13.50
N VAL A 4 -27.32 -45.78 14.56
CA VAL A 4 -28.10 -44.57 14.87
C VAL A 4 -27.30 -43.51 15.64
N ARG A 5 -26.17 -43.87 16.26
CA ARG A 5 -25.31 -42.92 17.01
C ARG A 5 -24.34 -42.10 16.14
N GLY A 6 -24.07 -42.51 14.90
CA GLY A 6 -23.18 -41.77 13.98
C GLY A 6 -23.87 -40.65 13.21
N VAL A 7 -25.18 -40.74 13.02
CA VAL A 7 -25.98 -39.77 12.27
C VAL A 7 -26.37 -38.58 13.15
N LEU A 8 -26.73 -38.82 14.42
CA LEU A 8 -27.13 -37.75 15.35
C LEU A 8 -26.02 -36.72 15.63
N VAL A 9 -24.74 -37.12 15.58
CA VAL A 9 -23.58 -36.24 15.80
C VAL A 9 -23.27 -35.38 14.56
N ARG A 10 -23.63 -35.84 13.36
CA ARG A 10 -23.47 -35.08 12.10
C ARG A 10 -24.66 -34.15 11.83
N THR A 11 -25.86 -34.51 12.27
CA THR A 11 -27.07 -33.70 12.07
C THR A 11 -27.16 -32.50 13.00
N VAL A 12 -26.61 -32.58 14.23
CA VAL A 12 -26.55 -31.42 15.15
C VAL A 12 -25.52 -30.37 14.71
N ALA A 13 -24.44 -30.76 14.03
CA ALA A 13 -23.45 -29.83 13.47
C ALA A 13 -23.95 -29.09 12.21
N VAL A 14 -24.88 -29.70 11.46
CA VAL A 14 -25.46 -29.13 10.24
C VAL A 14 -26.67 -28.25 10.54
N LEU A 15 -27.49 -28.58 11.56
CA LEU A 15 -28.66 -27.79 11.94
C LEU A 15 -28.34 -26.45 12.61
N VAL A 16 -27.16 -26.30 13.21
CA VAL A 16 -26.69 -25.01 13.77
C VAL A 16 -26.23 -24.04 12.67
N ALA A 17 -25.94 -24.55 11.45
CA ALA A 17 -25.45 -23.75 10.34
C ALA A 17 -26.55 -23.21 9.40
N SER A 18 -27.80 -23.66 9.53
CA SER A 18 -28.84 -23.39 8.52
C SER A 18 -29.93 -22.38 8.95
N ALA A 19 -29.89 -21.85 10.18
CA ALA A 19 -30.97 -21.00 10.70
C ALA A 19 -30.69 -19.47 10.61
N SER A 20 -29.53 -19.05 10.10
CA SER A 20 -29.10 -17.64 10.06
C SER A 20 -29.25 -16.97 8.68
N LEU A 21 -29.86 -17.65 7.71
CA LEU A 21 -29.74 -17.33 6.28
C LEU A 21 -30.87 -16.50 5.68
N LEU A 22 -31.77 -15.91 6.47
CA LEU A 22 -32.89 -15.14 5.94
C LEU A 22 -33.15 -13.92 6.83
N ILE A 23 -32.74 -12.73 6.35
CA ILE A 23 -33.33 -11.38 6.52
C ILE A 23 -32.21 -10.34 6.43
N GLY A 24 -32.28 -9.42 5.46
CA GLY A 24 -31.44 -8.21 5.42
C GLY A 24 -31.34 -7.60 4.02
N GLY A 25 -32.33 -6.80 3.62
CA GLY A 25 -32.37 -6.09 2.34
C GLY A 25 -31.92 -4.62 2.42
N ALA A 26 -31.22 -4.22 1.36
CA ALA A 26 -30.93 -2.89 0.78
C ALA A 26 -31.21 -1.59 1.55
N LEU A 27 -30.20 -0.71 1.58
CA LEU A 27 -30.35 0.75 1.74
C LEU A 27 -29.44 1.52 0.74
N PRO A 28 -29.79 2.78 0.41
CA PRO A 28 -29.35 3.47 -0.81
C PRO A 28 -28.09 4.33 -0.62
N ALA A 29 -27.31 4.48 -1.69
CA ALA A 29 -26.14 5.36 -1.78
C ALA A 29 -26.55 6.85 -1.80
N GLN A 30 -25.84 7.68 -1.03
CA GLN A 30 -25.93 9.14 -1.09
C GLN A 30 -24.82 9.71 -1.96
N ALA A 31 -25.18 10.70 -2.80
CA ALA A 31 -24.29 11.33 -3.76
C ALA A 31 -23.33 12.31 -3.10
N VAL A 32 -22.05 12.22 -3.47
CA VAL A 32 -20.97 13.16 -3.11
C VAL A 32 -21.07 14.41 -3.99
N THR A 33 -20.85 15.57 -3.40
CA THR A 33 -20.84 16.88 -4.07
C THR A 33 -19.42 17.18 -4.55
N ALA A 34 -19.27 17.57 -5.82
CA ALA A 34 -17.97 17.83 -6.46
C ALA A 34 -17.30 19.10 -5.91
N SER A 35 -16.04 18.95 -5.50
CA SER A 35 -15.11 20.03 -5.16
C SER A 35 -14.52 20.64 -6.45
N THR A 36 -14.09 21.89 -6.40
CA THR A 36 -13.35 22.52 -7.52
C THR A 36 -11.88 22.11 -7.44
N PRO A 37 -11.18 21.83 -8.57
CA PRO A 37 -9.78 21.40 -8.54
C PRO A 37 -8.89 22.42 -7.81
N ALA A 38 -8.00 21.96 -6.94
CA ALA A 38 -7.09 22.82 -6.21
C ALA A 38 -6.16 23.56 -7.19
N GLN A 39 -5.86 24.82 -6.91
CA GLN A 39 -4.86 25.62 -7.62
C GLN A 39 -3.99 26.34 -6.59
N PRO A 40 -2.72 26.69 -6.90
CA PRO A 40 -1.93 27.49 -5.98
C PRO A 40 -2.57 28.88 -5.82
N ALA A 41 -2.37 29.48 -4.65
CA ALA A 41 -2.84 30.84 -4.38
C ALA A 41 -2.31 31.82 -5.44
N THR A 42 -3.06 32.88 -5.73
CA THR A 42 -2.67 33.92 -6.69
C THR A 42 -1.26 34.44 -6.42
N GLY A 43 -0.40 34.44 -7.44
CA GLY A 43 1.00 34.85 -7.30
C GLY A 43 1.90 33.80 -6.64
N LYS A 44 1.44 32.56 -6.41
CA LYS A 44 2.27 31.40 -6.06
C LYS A 44 2.24 30.33 -7.17
N THR A 45 3.32 29.57 -7.27
CA THR A 45 3.57 28.60 -8.36
C THR A 45 3.90 27.25 -7.78
N TRP A 46 3.21 26.20 -8.24
CA TRP A 46 3.65 24.85 -7.99
C TRP A 46 4.94 24.57 -8.74
N PHE A 47 5.91 23.96 -8.06
CA PHE A 47 7.10 23.42 -8.70
C PHE A 47 7.17 21.91 -8.53
N GLY A 48 7.76 21.27 -9.54
CA GLY A 48 7.95 19.84 -9.53
C GLY A 48 9.03 19.38 -10.52
N PRO A 49 9.68 18.25 -10.26
CA PRO A 49 10.50 17.59 -11.27
C PRO A 49 9.64 16.79 -12.25
N ASP A 50 10.03 16.76 -13.51
CA ASP A 50 9.63 15.72 -14.47
C ASP A 50 10.65 14.57 -14.34
N LEU A 51 10.28 13.54 -13.59
CA LEU A 51 11.21 12.48 -13.15
C LEU A 51 11.32 11.36 -14.19
N ASP A 52 12.51 10.79 -14.30
CA ASP A 52 12.65 9.42 -14.77
C ASP A 52 12.22 8.45 -13.65
N TRP A 53 10.95 8.04 -13.68
CA TRP A 53 10.35 7.12 -12.69
C TRP A 53 10.98 5.71 -12.70
N GLY A 54 11.75 5.36 -13.73
CA GLY A 54 12.53 4.13 -13.76
C GLY A 54 13.82 4.23 -12.95
N ALA A 55 14.42 5.42 -12.88
CA ALA A 55 15.70 5.67 -12.22
C ALA A 55 15.58 6.39 -10.86
N ASP A 56 14.46 7.06 -10.59
CA ASP A 56 14.25 7.90 -9.41
C ASP A 56 12.83 7.76 -8.83
N ALA A 57 12.61 8.37 -7.67
CA ALA A 57 11.29 8.42 -7.01
C ALA A 57 11.15 9.72 -6.18
N PRO A 58 9.92 10.10 -5.80
CA PRO A 58 9.67 11.26 -4.94
C PRO A 58 10.58 11.36 -3.71
N ASP A 59 10.77 10.27 -2.94
CA ASP A 59 11.61 10.26 -1.74
C ASP A 59 13.11 10.48 -2.07
N GLY A 60 13.54 9.99 -3.24
CA GLY A 60 14.89 10.20 -3.75
C GLY A 60 15.15 11.66 -4.09
N TYR A 61 14.22 12.27 -4.82
CA TYR A 61 14.27 13.69 -5.16
C TYR A 61 14.22 14.59 -3.93
N GLU A 62 13.25 14.36 -3.02
CA GLU A 62 13.13 15.09 -1.75
C GLU A 62 14.42 14.98 -0.93
N GLY A 63 15.03 13.79 -0.86
CA GLY A 63 16.28 13.58 -0.14
C GLY A 63 17.46 14.37 -0.72
N ARG A 64 17.54 14.51 -2.05
CA ARG A 64 18.61 15.27 -2.73
C ARG A 64 18.39 16.78 -2.66
N LEU A 65 17.18 17.24 -2.96
CA LEU A 65 16.82 18.66 -2.88
C LEU A 65 16.81 19.14 -1.42
N GLY A 66 16.34 18.29 -0.50
CA GLY A 66 16.06 18.62 0.89
C GLY A 66 14.82 19.50 1.06
N ALA A 67 13.84 19.32 0.17
CA ALA A 67 12.51 19.93 0.22
C ALA A 67 11.51 19.10 -0.61
N THR A 68 10.26 19.05 -0.17
CA THR A 68 9.18 18.32 -0.85
C THR A 68 8.61 19.15 -2.00
N PRO A 69 8.63 18.66 -3.26
CA PRO A 69 7.94 19.30 -4.38
C PRO A 69 6.42 19.36 -4.18
N SER A 70 5.77 20.30 -4.86
CA SER A 70 4.31 20.38 -4.89
C SER A 70 3.68 19.54 -6.00
N SER A 71 4.43 19.22 -7.04
CA SER A 71 3.96 18.43 -8.18
C SER A 71 5.04 17.47 -8.67
N TYR A 72 4.64 16.42 -9.38
CA TYR A 72 5.56 15.52 -10.10
C TYR A 72 5.08 15.30 -11.53
N GLY A 73 5.99 15.43 -12.50
CA GLY A 73 5.75 15.06 -13.90
C GLY A 73 5.95 13.56 -14.12
N VAL A 74 5.09 12.96 -14.94
CA VAL A 74 5.19 11.57 -15.40
C VAL A 74 4.77 11.48 -16.86
N GLU A 75 5.50 10.68 -17.65
CA GLU A 75 5.18 10.35 -19.04
C GLU A 75 4.49 8.97 -19.08
N ILE A 76 3.36 8.87 -19.77
CA ILE A 76 2.52 7.67 -19.86
C ILE A 76 2.10 7.46 -21.31
N ASP A 77 2.37 6.26 -21.85
CA ASP A 77 1.95 5.88 -23.20
C ASP A 77 0.42 5.95 -23.37
N TYR A 78 -0.03 6.39 -24.54
CA TYR A 78 -1.45 6.54 -24.88
C TYR A 78 -1.79 5.94 -26.26
N PRO A 79 -2.81 5.07 -26.40
CA PRO A 79 -3.80 4.64 -25.41
C PRO A 79 -3.21 3.90 -24.20
N ILE A 80 -3.84 4.09 -23.04
CA ILE A 80 -3.37 3.48 -21.80
C ILE A 80 -3.61 1.96 -21.88
N ASP A 81 -2.53 1.21 -22.03
CA ASP A 81 -2.52 -0.24 -21.92
C ASP A 81 -2.27 -0.68 -20.46
N ARG A 82 -2.17 -1.99 -20.22
CA ARG A 82 -1.94 -2.53 -18.87
C ARG A 82 -0.59 -2.10 -18.26
N SER A 83 0.43 -1.82 -19.09
CA SER A 83 1.72 -1.36 -18.59
C SER A 83 1.67 0.12 -18.19
N ALA A 84 1.12 0.97 -19.05
CA ALA A 84 0.87 2.38 -18.81
C ALA A 84 -0.05 2.60 -17.59
N GLU A 85 -1.12 1.80 -17.44
CA GLU A 85 -2.02 1.84 -16.29
C GLU A 85 -1.26 1.58 -14.97
N ARG A 86 -0.41 0.55 -14.94
CA ARG A 86 0.38 0.20 -13.74
C ARG A 86 1.37 1.31 -13.38
N GLU A 87 1.96 1.96 -14.37
CA GLU A 87 2.88 3.08 -14.16
C GLU A 87 2.17 4.32 -13.64
N LEU A 88 1.02 4.67 -14.22
CA LEU A 88 0.18 5.78 -13.76
C LEU A 88 -0.29 5.58 -12.31
N LEU A 89 -0.79 4.40 -11.96
CA LEU A 89 -1.23 4.10 -10.60
C LEU A 89 -0.05 4.08 -9.61
N ARG A 90 1.12 3.56 -10.02
CA ARG A 90 2.32 3.54 -9.18
C ARG A 90 2.86 4.94 -8.90
N SER A 91 3.02 5.76 -9.94
CA SER A 91 3.50 7.14 -9.82
C SER A 91 2.54 7.98 -8.98
N THR A 92 1.23 7.80 -9.18
CA THR A 92 0.20 8.45 -8.36
C THR A 92 0.33 8.09 -6.89
N ARG A 93 0.42 6.78 -6.55
CA ARG A 93 0.62 6.32 -5.16
C ARG A 93 1.85 6.96 -4.52
N ALA A 94 2.97 6.96 -5.24
CA ALA A 94 4.22 7.52 -4.75
C ALA A 94 4.12 9.04 -4.52
N ALA A 95 3.55 9.80 -5.46
CA ALA A 95 3.33 11.24 -5.29
C ALA A 95 2.35 11.58 -4.15
N ALA A 96 1.29 10.78 -3.97
CA ALA A 96 0.33 10.94 -2.88
C ALA A 96 0.96 10.78 -1.50
N THR A 97 2.04 9.99 -1.35
CA THR A 97 2.78 9.90 -0.07
C THR A 97 3.38 11.24 0.38
N GLN A 98 3.69 12.11 -0.57
CA GLN A 98 4.22 13.44 -0.33
C GLN A 98 3.16 14.54 -0.41
N GLY A 99 1.91 14.18 -0.74
CA GLY A 99 0.82 15.14 -0.90
C GLY A 99 1.08 16.09 -2.07
N ALA A 100 1.62 15.54 -3.16
CA ALA A 100 1.91 16.27 -4.39
C ALA A 100 0.84 16.01 -5.46
N THR A 101 0.64 16.98 -6.34
CA THR A 101 -0.17 16.82 -7.55
C THR A 101 0.62 16.09 -8.63
N LEU A 102 -0.06 15.61 -9.69
CA LEU A 102 0.61 15.01 -10.85
C LEU A 102 0.40 15.82 -12.12
N VAL A 103 1.46 15.96 -12.91
CA VAL A 103 1.41 16.36 -14.32
C VAL A 103 1.59 15.10 -15.16
N VAL A 104 0.50 14.58 -15.69
CA VAL A 104 0.49 13.34 -16.48
C VAL A 104 0.56 13.68 -17.96
N SER A 105 1.68 13.35 -18.58
CA SER A 105 1.89 13.50 -20.02
C SER A 105 1.42 12.26 -20.73
N LEU A 106 0.30 12.35 -21.44
CA LEU A 106 -0.20 11.24 -22.25
C LEU A 106 0.44 11.31 -23.63
N GLU A 107 1.27 10.34 -23.96
CA GLU A 107 2.10 10.31 -25.16
C GLU A 107 1.56 9.32 -26.21
N PRO A 108 0.98 9.80 -27.33
CA PRO A 108 0.42 8.91 -28.34
C PRO A 108 1.44 7.94 -28.97
N ASP A 109 1.32 6.64 -28.69
CA ASP A 109 2.15 5.55 -29.24
C ASP A 109 1.55 4.89 -30.50
N VAL A 110 0.41 5.41 -30.95
CA VAL A 110 -0.27 5.05 -32.21
C VAL A 110 -0.50 6.29 -33.07
N SER A 111 -1.22 6.15 -34.18
CA SER A 111 -1.65 7.32 -34.97
C SER A 111 -2.74 8.07 -34.23
N LEU A 112 -2.72 9.41 -34.26
CA LEU A 112 -3.82 10.21 -33.70
C LEU A 112 -5.19 9.86 -34.32
N ARG A 113 -5.21 9.38 -35.58
CA ARG A 113 -6.43 8.95 -36.28
C ARG A 113 -7.04 7.67 -35.71
N SER A 114 -6.25 6.81 -35.07
CA SER A 114 -6.74 5.55 -34.51
C SER A 114 -7.25 5.69 -33.08
N LEU A 115 -7.03 6.85 -32.44
CA LEU A 115 -7.54 7.12 -31.10
C LEU A 115 -9.06 7.25 -31.12
N THR A 116 -9.72 6.59 -30.18
CA THR A 116 -11.19 6.51 -30.12
C THR A 116 -11.74 7.14 -28.84
N THR A 117 -13.06 7.35 -28.81
CA THR A 117 -13.76 7.76 -27.58
C THR A 117 -13.67 6.68 -26.49
N ALA A 118 -13.47 5.41 -26.83
CA ALA A 118 -13.28 4.35 -25.83
C ALA A 118 -11.95 4.50 -25.10
N ASP A 119 -10.88 4.85 -25.82
CA ASP A 119 -9.57 5.12 -25.22
C ASP A 119 -9.62 6.33 -24.28
N ALA A 120 -10.33 7.39 -24.71
CA ALA A 120 -10.56 8.58 -23.88
C ALA A 120 -11.40 8.28 -22.62
N ARG A 121 -12.42 7.42 -22.75
CA ARG A 121 -13.25 7.00 -21.61
C ARG A 121 -12.42 6.19 -20.62
N HIS A 122 -11.62 5.24 -21.11
CA HIS A 122 -10.77 4.42 -20.26
C HIS A 122 -9.75 5.28 -19.48
N ALA A 123 -9.13 6.26 -20.13
CA ALA A 123 -8.25 7.20 -19.44
C ALA A 123 -8.97 7.99 -18.35
N ASN A 124 -10.19 8.49 -18.62
CA ASN A 124 -10.98 9.20 -17.61
C ASN A 124 -11.43 8.30 -16.45
N GLU A 125 -11.76 7.02 -16.70
CA GLU A 125 -12.09 6.05 -15.65
C GLU A 125 -10.91 5.88 -14.68
N LEU A 126 -9.67 5.83 -15.19
CA LEU A 126 -8.46 5.79 -14.36
C LEU A 126 -8.23 7.11 -13.60
N LEU A 127 -8.49 8.26 -14.21
CA LEU A 127 -8.39 9.55 -13.51
C LEU A 127 -9.43 9.67 -12.39
N GLN A 128 -10.65 9.18 -12.59
CA GLN A 128 -11.68 9.12 -11.55
C GLN A 128 -11.30 8.15 -10.42
N GLU A 129 -10.66 7.04 -10.75
CA GLU A 129 -10.09 6.12 -9.76
C GLU A 129 -9.05 6.83 -8.89
N ILE A 130 -8.11 7.54 -9.50
CA ILE A 130 -7.07 8.30 -8.82
C ILE A 130 -7.68 9.37 -7.90
N HIS A 131 -8.64 10.15 -8.40
CA HIS A 131 -9.33 11.17 -7.62
C HIS A 131 -10.05 10.55 -6.41
N ARG A 132 -10.80 9.46 -6.60
CA ARG A 132 -11.49 8.78 -5.50
C ARG A 132 -10.53 8.21 -4.45
N GLN A 133 -9.39 7.68 -4.87
CA GLN A 133 -8.42 7.06 -3.97
C GLN A 133 -7.64 8.09 -3.15
N TYR A 134 -7.17 9.16 -3.78
CA TYR A 134 -6.18 10.07 -3.17
C TYR A 134 -6.64 11.51 -3.02
N ASP A 135 -7.79 11.89 -3.59
CA ASP A 135 -8.25 13.29 -3.68
C ASP A 135 -7.16 14.23 -4.20
N THR A 136 -6.32 13.74 -5.13
CA THR A 136 -5.21 14.50 -5.71
C THR A 136 -5.63 15.16 -7.01
N THR A 137 -5.04 16.33 -7.29
CA THR A 137 -5.25 17.04 -8.55
C THR A 137 -4.32 16.49 -9.62
N VAL A 138 -4.87 16.18 -10.80
CA VAL A 138 -4.13 15.71 -11.97
C VAL A 138 -4.23 16.72 -13.11
N LEU A 139 -3.08 17.19 -13.60
CA LEU A 139 -2.94 18.00 -14.80
C LEU A 139 -2.63 17.07 -15.98
N VAL A 140 -3.56 16.93 -16.93
CA VAL A 140 -3.46 16.01 -18.08
C VAL A 140 -2.88 16.75 -19.28
N ARG A 141 -1.57 16.56 -19.53
CA ARG A 141 -0.83 17.11 -20.66
C ARG A 141 -0.87 16.13 -21.83
N PHE A 142 -1.91 16.21 -22.66
CA PHE A 142 -2.07 15.31 -23.82
C PHE A 142 -1.21 15.74 -25.01
N ALA A 143 -0.40 14.80 -25.53
CA ALA A 143 0.41 14.96 -26.73
C ALA A 143 1.20 16.29 -26.76
N PRO A 144 2.06 16.55 -25.75
CA PRO A 144 2.81 17.80 -25.65
C PRO A 144 3.74 18.02 -26.84
N GLN A 145 4.17 19.27 -27.07
CA GLN A 145 5.10 19.63 -28.14
C GLN A 145 4.59 19.25 -29.54
N MET A 146 3.26 19.23 -29.73
CA MET A 146 2.59 18.89 -30.97
C MET A 146 2.94 19.79 -32.16
N ASN A 147 3.52 20.97 -31.94
CA ASN A 147 4.04 21.83 -33.00
C ASN A 147 5.48 21.48 -33.41
N GLY A 148 6.15 20.55 -32.72
CA GLY A 148 7.50 20.08 -33.07
C GLY A 148 7.51 18.97 -34.11
N THR A 149 8.68 18.76 -34.74
CA THR A 149 8.92 17.73 -35.77
C THR A 149 9.48 16.41 -35.21
N TRP A 150 9.96 16.39 -33.97
CA TRP A 150 10.67 15.25 -33.34
C TRP A 150 9.77 14.23 -32.64
N VAL A 151 8.61 14.64 -32.14
CA VAL A 151 7.60 13.71 -31.61
C VAL A 151 6.87 13.02 -32.76
N ARG A 152 6.11 11.96 -32.50
CA ARG A 152 5.35 11.22 -33.54
C ARG A 152 3.93 11.74 -33.82
N TRP A 153 3.37 12.52 -32.90
CA TRP A 153 2.06 13.16 -33.03
C TRP A 153 2.13 14.62 -33.53
N GLY A 154 3.29 15.26 -33.45
CA GLY A 154 3.48 16.65 -33.88
C GLY A 154 3.24 16.94 -35.38
N GLN A 155 3.18 18.20 -35.77
CA GLN A 155 2.90 18.63 -37.16
C GLN A 155 1.54 18.14 -37.73
N GLN A 156 0.60 17.73 -36.88
CA GLN A 156 -0.71 17.18 -37.30
C GLN A 156 -1.89 17.95 -36.68
N PRO A 157 -2.09 19.25 -36.96
CA PRO A 157 -3.05 20.10 -36.25
C PRO A 157 -4.49 19.57 -36.30
N THR A 158 -4.95 19.05 -37.44
CA THR A 158 -6.33 18.55 -37.56
C THR A 158 -6.61 17.35 -36.65
N GLN A 159 -5.68 16.40 -36.62
CA GLN A 159 -5.85 15.18 -35.84
C GLN A 159 -5.59 15.44 -34.36
N PHE A 160 -4.60 16.30 -34.05
CA PHE A 160 -4.33 16.74 -32.69
C PHE A 160 -5.56 17.39 -32.06
N VAL A 161 -6.14 18.41 -32.70
CA VAL A 161 -7.32 19.11 -32.17
C VAL A 161 -8.51 18.16 -31.97
N THR A 162 -8.71 17.21 -32.90
CA THR A 162 -9.79 16.23 -32.80
C THR A 162 -9.59 15.27 -31.61
N ALA A 163 -8.38 14.73 -31.46
CA ALA A 163 -8.05 13.83 -30.36
C ALA A 163 -8.10 14.54 -29.00
N PHE A 164 -7.53 15.75 -28.91
CA PHE A 164 -7.53 16.57 -27.69
C PHE A 164 -8.97 16.87 -27.23
N ARG A 165 -9.84 17.33 -28.14
CA ARG A 165 -11.25 17.58 -27.84
C ARG A 165 -12.00 16.32 -27.39
N THR A 166 -11.69 15.17 -27.99
CA THR A 166 -12.32 13.89 -27.63
C THR A 166 -11.95 13.47 -26.20
N LEU A 167 -10.68 13.60 -25.83
CA LEU A 167 -10.22 13.33 -24.47
C LEU A 167 -10.80 14.33 -23.46
N ALA A 168 -10.69 15.63 -23.74
CA ALA A 168 -11.21 16.69 -22.89
C ALA A 168 -12.72 16.52 -22.61
N ALA A 169 -13.51 16.17 -23.63
CA ALA A 169 -14.94 15.92 -23.46
C ALA A 169 -15.25 14.75 -22.50
N GLN A 170 -14.41 13.71 -22.46
CA GLN A 170 -14.59 12.62 -21.48
C GLN A 170 -14.15 13.06 -20.09
N VAL A 171 -13.01 13.75 -19.96
CA VAL A 171 -12.49 14.25 -18.68
C VAL A 171 -13.48 15.22 -18.03
N HIS A 172 -13.94 16.24 -18.75
CA HIS A 172 -14.90 17.23 -18.25
C HIS A 172 -16.29 16.69 -17.95
N ALA A 173 -16.71 15.61 -18.63
CA ALA A 173 -17.97 14.93 -18.33
C ALA A 173 -17.88 13.98 -17.12
N GLY A 174 -16.66 13.67 -16.67
CA GLY A 174 -16.39 12.79 -15.54
C GLY A 174 -16.42 13.49 -14.19
N SER A 175 -16.05 12.72 -13.15
CA SER A 175 -15.89 13.22 -11.77
C SER A 175 -14.44 13.15 -11.30
N SER A 176 -13.48 13.31 -12.22
CA SER A 176 -12.04 13.20 -11.91
C SER A 176 -11.42 14.48 -11.39
N ASP A 177 -12.11 15.63 -11.54
CA ASP A 177 -11.58 16.97 -11.27
C ASP A 177 -10.21 17.24 -11.95
N ALA A 178 -9.86 16.45 -12.96
CA ALA A 178 -8.61 16.58 -13.70
C ALA A 178 -8.69 17.74 -14.70
N ALA A 179 -7.57 18.45 -14.88
CA ALA A 179 -7.50 19.62 -15.74
C ALA A 179 -6.68 19.32 -17.01
N MET A 180 -7.25 19.64 -18.18
CA MET A 180 -6.60 19.46 -19.48
C MET A 180 -5.58 20.56 -19.75
N VAL A 181 -4.35 20.17 -20.09
CA VAL A 181 -3.22 21.07 -20.40
C VAL A 181 -2.87 21.02 -21.88
N TRP A 182 -2.94 22.15 -22.57
CA TRP A 182 -2.46 22.30 -23.96
C TRP A 182 -1.04 22.87 -23.96
N SER A 183 -0.02 22.03 -24.20
CA SER A 183 1.41 22.42 -24.05
C SER A 183 2.21 22.28 -25.36
N PRO A 184 2.33 23.33 -26.19
CA PRO A 184 3.27 23.39 -27.31
C PRO A 184 4.73 23.57 -26.89
N SER A 185 5.65 23.34 -27.82
CA SER A 185 7.07 23.72 -27.71
C SER A 185 7.28 25.17 -28.11
N TYR A 186 8.30 25.83 -27.55
CA TYR A 186 8.71 27.18 -27.94
C TYR A 186 8.95 27.30 -29.46
N GLY A 187 8.38 28.34 -30.07
CA GLY A 187 8.14 28.44 -31.52
C GLY A 187 9.36 28.83 -32.37
N ALA A 188 10.46 29.25 -31.74
CA ALA A 188 11.65 29.70 -32.46
C ALA A 188 12.22 28.60 -33.36
N GLY A 189 12.35 28.93 -34.65
CA GLY A 189 12.82 27.97 -35.65
C GLY A 189 11.73 27.18 -36.36
N TYR A 190 10.44 27.46 -36.11
CA TYR A 190 9.33 26.93 -36.90
C TYR A 190 9.56 27.18 -38.41
N PRO A 191 9.27 26.19 -39.30
CA PRO A 191 8.64 24.88 -39.06
C PRO A 191 9.57 23.76 -38.56
N PHE A 192 10.71 24.09 -37.95
CA PHE A 192 11.65 23.21 -37.25
C PHE A 192 12.46 22.23 -38.13
N GLY A 193 12.59 22.51 -39.43
CA GLY A 193 13.38 21.71 -40.37
C GLY A 193 12.89 20.26 -40.54
N GLU A 194 13.64 19.45 -41.28
CA GLU A 194 13.23 18.08 -41.68
C GLU A 194 13.67 16.96 -40.73
N SER A 195 13.91 17.24 -39.44
CA SER A 195 14.52 16.27 -38.51
C SER A 195 13.79 14.92 -38.39
N ALA A 196 12.54 14.80 -38.84
CA ALA A 196 11.83 13.52 -39.00
C ALA A 196 10.97 13.38 -40.28
N GLY A 197 11.20 14.18 -41.33
CA GLY A 197 10.44 14.09 -42.60
C GLY A 197 8.93 14.41 -42.51
N ARG A 198 8.43 14.85 -41.34
CA ARG A 198 7.00 15.01 -41.04
C ARG A 198 6.31 16.08 -41.89
N LEU A 199 7.07 17.06 -42.39
CA LEU A 199 6.55 18.11 -43.28
C LEU A 199 6.25 17.59 -44.69
N GLN A 200 6.79 16.43 -45.10
CA GLN A 200 6.61 15.86 -46.43
C GLN A 200 5.31 15.03 -46.57
N ASP A 201 4.77 14.53 -45.45
CA ASP A 201 3.58 13.66 -45.39
C ASP A 201 2.31 14.39 -44.93
N LEU A 202 2.31 15.72 -44.91
CA LEU A 202 1.18 16.52 -44.46
C LEU A 202 -0.02 16.41 -45.42
N SER A 203 -1.22 16.32 -44.85
CA SER A 203 -2.45 16.40 -45.64
C SER A 203 -2.65 17.82 -46.17
N ALA A 204 -3.31 17.98 -47.32
CA ALA A 204 -3.63 19.30 -47.86
C ALA A 204 -4.41 20.18 -46.85
N THR A 205 -5.23 19.54 -46.01
CA THR A 205 -5.95 20.20 -44.92
C THR A 205 -5.00 20.72 -43.83
N ASP A 206 -3.98 19.95 -43.47
CA ASP A 206 -3.01 20.38 -42.45
C ASP A 206 -2.08 21.45 -43.01
N VAL A 207 -1.62 21.34 -44.26
CA VAL A 207 -0.82 22.39 -44.93
C VAL A 207 -1.58 23.71 -44.94
N SER A 208 -2.86 23.70 -45.32
CA SER A 208 -3.70 24.91 -45.33
C SER A 208 -3.95 25.50 -43.94
N LYS A 209 -3.81 24.73 -42.86
CA LYS A 209 -3.95 25.22 -41.49
C LYS A 209 -2.63 25.78 -40.95
N LEU A 210 -1.52 25.18 -41.36
CA LEU A 210 -0.18 25.57 -40.93
C LEU A 210 0.33 26.80 -41.71
N ASP A 211 -0.15 27.02 -42.94
CA ASP A 211 0.02 28.25 -43.71
C ASP A 211 -0.96 29.32 -43.20
N THR A 212 -0.55 29.97 -42.11
CA THR A 212 -1.37 30.92 -41.36
C THR A 212 -1.34 32.32 -41.97
N ASN A 213 -0.35 32.62 -42.82
CA ASN A 213 -0.24 33.87 -43.55
C ASN A 213 -0.88 33.79 -44.96
N GLY A 214 -1.15 32.58 -45.46
CA GLY A 214 -1.85 32.32 -46.72
C GLY A 214 -0.99 32.50 -47.97
N ASP A 215 0.33 32.46 -47.85
CA ASP A 215 1.27 32.67 -48.97
C ASP A 215 1.63 31.38 -49.73
N GLY A 216 1.13 30.23 -49.24
CA GLY A 216 1.36 28.91 -49.82
C GLY A 216 2.70 28.26 -49.43
N GLN A 217 3.46 28.86 -48.51
CA GLN A 217 4.74 28.35 -48.03
C GLN A 217 4.75 28.26 -46.49
N LEU A 218 5.20 27.12 -45.95
CA LEU A 218 5.39 26.99 -44.50
C LEU A 218 6.75 27.59 -44.11
N THR A 219 6.72 28.72 -43.42
CA THR A 219 7.93 29.49 -43.07
C THR A 219 7.89 29.98 -41.62
N ALA A 220 8.96 30.64 -41.16
CA ALA A 220 9.00 31.28 -39.83
C ALA A 220 8.03 32.48 -39.69
N ALA A 221 7.38 32.91 -40.78
CA ALA A 221 6.33 33.92 -40.77
C ALA A 221 4.97 33.36 -40.32
N ASP A 222 4.83 32.04 -40.29
CA ASP A 222 3.62 31.37 -39.82
C ASP A 222 3.57 31.25 -38.30
N ASP A 223 2.35 31.24 -37.78
CA ASP A 223 2.08 31.06 -36.36
C ASP A 223 2.31 29.59 -35.95
N PRO A 224 3.27 29.32 -35.06
CA PRO A 224 3.61 27.96 -34.67
C PRO A 224 2.62 27.34 -33.66
N TYR A 225 1.60 28.09 -33.22
CA TYR A 225 0.74 27.72 -32.09
C TYR A 225 -0.73 27.64 -32.48
N GLU A 226 -1.26 28.68 -33.13
CA GLU A 226 -2.68 28.87 -33.44
C GLU A 226 -3.33 27.64 -34.13
N PRO A 227 -2.68 26.97 -35.11
CA PRO A 227 -3.28 25.81 -35.79
C PRO A 227 -3.61 24.63 -34.85
N TYR A 228 -2.97 24.58 -33.70
CA TYR A 228 -3.12 23.51 -32.70
C TYR A 228 -4.07 23.87 -31.56
N TRP A 229 -4.61 25.09 -31.49
CA TRP A 229 -5.51 25.49 -30.42
C TRP A 229 -6.85 24.74 -30.49
N PRO A 230 -7.20 23.92 -29.48
CA PRO A 230 -8.43 23.13 -29.52
C PRO A 230 -9.65 23.93 -29.07
N GLY A 231 -9.49 25.14 -28.52
CA GLY A 231 -10.57 26.00 -28.07
C GLY A 231 -10.81 25.96 -26.56
N ASP A 232 -11.34 27.05 -26.02
CA ASP A 232 -11.47 27.35 -24.59
C ASP A 232 -12.28 26.32 -23.80
N ALA A 233 -13.25 25.68 -24.45
CA ALA A 233 -14.10 24.66 -23.85
C ALA A 233 -13.37 23.32 -23.61
N SER A 234 -12.17 23.14 -24.17
CA SER A 234 -11.37 21.92 -24.01
C SER A 234 -10.10 22.14 -23.17
N VAL A 235 -9.67 23.39 -22.96
CA VAL A 235 -8.41 23.73 -22.31
C VAL A 235 -8.66 24.37 -20.95
N ASP A 236 -8.13 23.75 -19.90
CA ASP A 236 -8.17 24.29 -18.54
C ASP A 236 -6.86 25.01 -18.19
N TRP A 237 -5.74 24.54 -18.73
CA TRP A 237 -4.41 25.12 -18.56
C TRP A 237 -3.68 25.25 -19.89
N VAL A 238 -2.97 26.36 -20.06
CA VAL A 238 -2.01 26.53 -21.16
C VAL A 238 -0.65 26.00 -20.70
N GLY A 239 0.11 25.37 -21.58
CA GLY A 239 1.46 24.91 -21.32
C GLY A 239 2.47 25.52 -22.28
N LEU A 240 3.74 25.53 -21.91
CA LEU A 240 4.82 25.83 -22.86
C LEU A 240 6.07 25.05 -22.46
N SER A 241 6.62 24.28 -23.40
CA SER A 241 7.93 23.66 -23.26
C SER A 241 9.04 24.60 -23.73
N MET A 242 9.89 25.04 -22.80
CA MET A 242 11.00 25.96 -23.03
C MET A 242 12.27 25.47 -22.35
N TYR A 243 13.20 24.90 -23.12
CA TYR A 243 14.45 24.33 -22.62
C TYR A 243 15.69 25.10 -23.08
N TYR A 244 16.75 25.06 -22.28
CA TYR A 244 18.07 25.57 -22.66
C TYR A 244 18.94 24.45 -23.21
N PHE A 245 19.26 24.54 -24.51
CA PHE A 245 20.05 23.55 -25.25
C PHE A 245 21.49 23.99 -25.53
N GLY A 246 21.94 25.17 -25.06
CA GLY A 246 23.30 25.66 -25.31
C GLY A 246 23.62 26.00 -26.77
N LYS A 247 22.63 26.43 -27.56
CA LYS A 247 22.76 26.69 -29.02
C LYS A 247 23.42 28.03 -29.41
N GLY A 248 24.24 28.61 -28.53
CA GLY A 248 24.91 29.89 -28.80
C GLY A 248 23.94 31.09 -28.82
N LYS A 249 24.28 32.12 -29.61
CA LYS A 249 23.58 33.42 -29.57
C LYS A 249 22.15 33.34 -30.11
N ALA A 250 21.32 34.31 -29.75
CA ALA A 250 19.93 34.44 -30.24
C ALA A 250 19.78 34.29 -31.77
N THR A 251 20.72 34.83 -32.55
CA THR A 251 20.71 34.79 -34.02
C THR A 251 21.05 33.43 -34.61
N GLU A 252 21.60 32.52 -33.81
CA GLU A 252 22.04 31.18 -34.22
C GLU A 252 20.99 30.12 -33.84
N ALA A 253 20.19 30.36 -32.80
CA ALA A 253 19.16 29.46 -32.29
C ALA A 253 17.90 29.32 -33.18
N ALA A 254 17.76 30.12 -34.24
CA ALA A 254 16.60 30.15 -35.14
C ALA A 254 16.57 28.95 -36.11
N GLY A 255 16.03 27.80 -35.67
CA GLY A 255 15.67 26.68 -36.56
C GLY A 255 16.82 26.01 -37.32
N ARG A 256 18.07 26.35 -36.96
CA ARG A 256 19.28 25.78 -37.54
C ARG A 256 19.80 24.67 -36.64
N ASP A 257 20.29 23.61 -37.27
CA ASP A 257 21.05 22.55 -36.62
C ASP A 257 22.41 23.11 -36.17
N VAL A 258 22.40 23.93 -35.11
CA VAL A 258 23.60 24.44 -34.47
C VAL A 258 24.06 23.37 -33.49
N PRO A 259 25.16 22.65 -33.79
CA PRO A 259 25.63 21.59 -32.92
C PRO A 259 26.12 22.19 -31.61
N LEU A 260 25.71 21.59 -30.48
CA LEU A 260 26.31 21.89 -29.19
C LEU A 260 27.80 21.47 -29.21
N THR A 261 28.70 22.45 -29.08
CA THR A 261 30.16 22.25 -29.13
C THR A 261 30.86 22.60 -27.82
N THR A 262 30.26 23.46 -26.99
CA THR A 262 30.75 23.88 -25.67
C THR A 262 29.58 23.99 -24.69
N ASN A 263 29.85 23.82 -23.38
CA ASN A 263 28.86 24.15 -22.34
C ASN A 263 28.94 25.65 -22.05
N ASP A 264 27.98 26.43 -22.55
CA ASP A 264 27.94 27.88 -22.35
C ASP A 264 26.86 28.28 -21.35
N VAL A 265 27.12 29.34 -20.58
CA VAL A 265 26.13 29.95 -19.67
C VAL A 265 25.07 30.68 -20.51
N PRO A 266 23.77 30.57 -20.18
CA PRO A 266 22.72 31.32 -20.86
C PRO A 266 23.00 32.83 -20.89
N GLU A 267 22.66 33.50 -21.99
CA GLU A 267 22.85 34.95 -22.08
C GLU A 267 21.88 35.66 -21.11
N SER A 268 22.30 36.82 -20.60
CA SER A 268 21.45 37.61 -19.71
C SER A 268 20.22 38.13 -20.44
N GLY A 269 19.02 37.82 -19.93
CA GLY A 269 17.76 38.22 -20.51
C GLY A 269 17.22 37.25 -21.57
N GLU A 270 17.88 36.11 -21.79
CA GLU A 270 17.45 35.09 -22.77
C GLU A 270 16.02 34.59 -22.49
N VAL A 271 15.67 34.24 -21.25
CA VAL A 271 14.32 33.74 -20.93
C VAL A 271 13.26 34.82 -21.19
N GLN A 272 13.54 36.07 -20.81
CA GLN A 272 12.65 37.19 -21.10
C GLN A 272 12.48 37.38 -22.61
N ALA A 273 13.57 37.38 -23.37
CA ALA A 273 13.55 37.50 -24.82
C ALA A 273 12.82 36.34 -25.51
N ARG A 274 12.79 35.14 -24.90
CA ARG A 274 11.99 34.01 -25.37
C ARG A 274 10.51 34.24 -25.12
N PHE A 275 10.12 34.71 -23.93
CA PHE A 275 8.72 35.10 -23.71
C PHE A 275 8.28 36.26 -24.60
N ASP A 276 9.18 37.19 -24.93
CA ASP A 276 8.90 38.29 -25.86
C ASP A 276 8.95 37.84 -27.34
N GLU A 277 9.18 36.54 -27.61
CA GLU A 277 9.30 35.94 -28.94
C GLU A 277 10.32 36.64 -29.86
N THR A 278 11.42 37.11 -29.27
CA THR A 278 12.54 37.75 -30.00
C THR A 278 13.77 36.84 -30.09
N TRP A 279 13.90 35.88 -29.16
CA TRP A 279 15.04 34.97 -29.13
C TRP A 279 14.87 33.83 -30.14
N GLY A 280 15.68 33.83 -31.21
CA GLY A 280 15.64 32.80 -32.26
C GLY A 280 14.49 32.98 -33.27
N TYR A 281 13.80 34.11 -33.26
CA TYR A 281 12.79 34.44 -34.27
C TYR A 281 13.42 35.23 -35.42
N GLU A 282 13.23 34.75 -36.65
CA GLU A 282 13.72 35.46 -37.86
C GLU A 282 12.83 36.67 -38.21
N GLN A 283 11.56 36.64 -37.80
CA GLN A 283 10.57 37.68 -38.04
C GLN A 283 9.74 37.91 -36.77
N SER A 284 9.38 39.18 -36.51
CA SER A 284 8.49 39.53 -35.40
C SER A 284 7.10 38.95 -35.62
N GLN A 285 6.56 38.31 -34.59
CA GLN A 285 5.21 37.78 -34.63
C GLN A 285 4.19 38.92 -34.59
N SER A 286 3.22 38.88 -35.50
CA SER A 286 2.31 40.02 -35.74
C SER A 286 1.16 40.14 -34.74
N ARG A 287 0.94 39.13 -33.89
CA ARG A 287 -0.24 39.00 -33.02
C ARG A 287 0.06 39.11 -31.52
N GLY A 288 1.26 39.53 -31.14
CA GLY A 288 1.74 39.54 -29.75
C GLY A 288 2.36 38.20 -29.34
N ASP A 289 2.92 38.14 -28.14
CA ASP A 289 3.61 36.96 -27.64
C ASP A 289 2.66 35.86 -27.12
N PHE A 290 3.21 34.64 -26.97
CA PHE A 290 2.49 33.47 -26.50
C PHE A 290 1.75 33.66 -25.17
N TYR A 291 2.39 34.31 -24.18
CA TYR A 291 1.82 34.44 -22.84
C TYR A 291 0.58 35.35 -22.87
N ASP A 292 0.69 36.50 -23.51
CA ASP A 292 -0.42 37.45 -23.62
C ASP A 292 -1.57 36.88 -24.45
N ARG A 293 -1.26 36.14 -25.52
CA ARG A 293 -2.27 35.54 -26.38
C ARG A 293 -3.03 34.40 -25.70
N PHE A 294 -2.31 33.41 -25.17
CA PHE A 294 -2.93 32.16 -24.75
C PHE A 294 -3.25 32.11 -23.26
N ALA A 295 -2.36 32.61 -22.39
CA ALA A 295 -2.63 32.63 -20.95
C ALA A 295 -3.53 33.82 -20.56
N VAL A 296 -3.12 35.04 -20.88
CA VAL A 296 -3.88 36.26 -20.53
C VAL A 296 -5.15 36.37 -21.37
N GLY A 297 -5.04 36.22 -22.69
CA GLY A 297 -6.14 36.39 -23.63
C GLY A 297 -7.33 35.44 -23.41
N HIS A 298 -7.07 34.24 -22.88
CA HIS A 298 -8.11 33.25 -22.56
C HIS A 298 -8.36 33.06 -21.05
N ASP A 299 -7.72 33.87 -20.19
CA ASP A 299 -7.78 33.76 -18.72
C ASP A 299 -7.53 32.33 -18.24
N ARG A 300 -6.37 31.78 -18.64
CA ARG A 300 -5.95 30.42 -18.31
C ARG A 300 -4.66 30.41 -17.49
N PRO A 301 -4.59 29.60 -16.42
CA PRO A 301 -3.33 29.33 -15.75
C PRO A 301 -2.37 28.61 -16.70
N MET A 302 -1.07 28.84 -16.47
CA MET A 302 0.00 28.35 -17.32
C MET A 302 0.94 27.41 -16.57
N LEU A 303 1.30 26.31 -17.24
CA LEU A 303 2.33 25.35 -16.86
C LEU A 303 3.57 25.55 -17.75
N LEU A 304 4.72 25.88 -17.15
CA LEU A 304 5.98 26.02 -17.88
C LEU A 304 6.84 24.76 -17.68
N ASP A 305 7.22 24.11 -18.77
CA ASP A 305 8.10 22.94 -18.74
C ASP A 305 9.50 23.36 -19.19
N THR A 306 10.49 23.15 -18.32
CA THR A 306 11.82 23.73 -18.54
C THR A 306 12.96 22.87 -17.99
N GLY A 307 14.19 23.28 -18.28
CA GLY A 307 15.41 22.60 -17.87
C GLY A 307 16.61 23.16 -18.63
N ALA A 308 17.80 22.92 -18.09
CA ALA A 308 19.04 23.30 -18.74
C ALA A 308 19.93 22.08 -18.98
N LEU A 309 20.24 21.86 -20.25
CA LEU A 309 21.11 20.79 -20.71
C LEU A 309 22.54 21.04 -20.25
N TYR A 310 23.20 19.99 -19.75
CA TYR A 310 24.65 19.97 -19.59
C TYR A 310 25.24 18.69 -20.20
N ASP A 311 26.33 18.80 -20.95
CA ASP A 311 27.02 17.64 -21.54
C ASP A 311 28.40 17.46 -20.91
N HIS A 312 28.56 16.42 -20.09
CA HIS A 312 29.81 16.11 -19.39
C HIS A 312 31.00 15.77 -20.31
N SER A 313 30.75 15.51 -21.60
CA SER A 313 31.80 15.25 -22.59
C SER A 313 32.40 16.52 -23.19
N LEU A 314 31.74 17.66 -23.02
CA LEU A 314 32.16 18.95 -23.55
C LEU A 314 32.92 19.79 -22.51
N GLN A 315 33.79 20.67 -23.02
CA GLN A 315 34.45 21.69 -22.21
C GLN A 315 33.59 22.96 -22.19
N GLY A 316 33.86 23.88 -21.25
CA GLY A 316 33.15 25.15 -21.16
C GLY A 316 32.98 25.63 -19.72
N ALA A 317 31.88 26.33 -19.48
CA ALA A 317 31.43 26.75 -18.16
C ALA A 317 31.15 25.57 -17.23
N ALA A 318 31.20 25.81 -15.92
CA ALA A 318 30.87 24.79 -14.95
C ALA A 318 29.36 24.48 -14.98
N GLU A 319 28.99 23.23 -14.67
CA GLU A 319 27.60 22.78 -14.66
C GLU A 319 26.68 23.67 -13.83
N LEU A 320 27.14 24.09 -12.64
CA LEU A 320 26.39 25.01 -11.79
C LEU A 320 26.13 26.35 -12.49
N ASP A 321 27.12 26.92 -13.18
CA ASP A 321 26.97 28.24 -13.82
C ASP A 321 25.94 28.17 -14.96
N VAL A 322 25.94 27.08 -15.74
CA VAL A 322 24.97 26.85 -16.82
C VAL A 322 23.55 26.72 -16.27
N LYS A 323 23.35 25.79 -15.33
CA LYS A 323 22.01 25.51 -14.77
C LYS A 323 21.49 26.67 -13.94
N GLN A 324 22.33 27.29 -13.11
CA GLN A 324 21.98 28.46 -12.30
C GLN A 324 21.73 29.70 -13.13
N GLY A 325 22.47 29.89 -14.23
CA GLY A 325 22.21 30.95 -15.19
C GLY A 325 20.83 30.85 -15.84
N TRP A 326 20.33 29.62 -16.04
CA TRP A 326 19.01 29.38 -16.62
C TRP A 326 17.89 29.53 -15.57
N TRP A 327 17.93 28.76 -14.48
CA TRP A 327 16.80 28.73 -13.55
C TRP A 327 16.58 30.09 -12.87
N ARG A 328 17.62 30.91 -12.64
CA ARG A 328 17.46 32.26 -12.08
C ARG A 328 16.72 33.19 -13.03
N GLN A 329 16.96 33.05 -14.33
CA GLN A 329 16.21 33.81 -15.35
C GLN A 329 14.76 33.33 -15.43
N VAL A 330 14.52 32.02 -15.33
CA VAL A 330 13.15 31.48 -15.20
C VAL A 330 12.46 32.09 -13.99
N PHE A 331 13.08 32.07 -12.81
CA PHE A 331 12.49 32.60 -11.57
C PHE A 331 12.15 34.08 -11.69
N THR A 332 13.05 34.87 -12.28
CA THR A 332 12.83 36.30 -12.53
C THR A 332 11.63 36.51 -13.48
N ALA A 333 11.52 35.73 -14.55
CA ALA A 333 10.43 35.84 -15.50
C ALA A 333 9.04 35.54 -14.90
N LEU A 334 8.97 34.82 -13.78
CA LEU A 334 7.72 34.51 -13.06
C LEU A 334 7.14 35.71 -12.29
N GLU A 335 7.93 36.74 -12.02
CA GLU A 335 7.50 37.93 -11.27
C GLU A 335 6.47 38.73 -12.07
N ASP A 336 6.72 38.93 -13.36
CA ASP A 336 5.84 39.67 -14.28
C ASP A 336 4.73 38.80 -14.89
N ARG A 337 4.73 37.48 -14.61
CA ARG A 337 3.84 36.49 -15.24
C ARG A 337 3.05 35.69 -14.20
N PRO A 338 2.06 36.31 -13.53
CA PRO A 338 1.32 35.68 -12.43
C PRO A 338 0.42 34.51 -12.84
N LEU A 339 0.11 34.36 -14.13
CA LEU A 339 -0.63 33.21 -14.64
C LEU A 339 0.24 31.96 -14.77
N ILE A 340 1.58 32.07 -14.72
CA ILE A 340 2.43 30.89 -14.57
C ILE A 340 2.24 30.33 -13.16
N ARG A 341 1.41 29.30 -13.06
CA ARG A 341 0.99 28.67 -11.80
C ARG A 341 1.61 27.29 -11.60
N GLY A 342 2.23 26.71 -12.62
CA GLY A 342 3.04 25.50 -12.50
C GLY A 342 4.37 25.65 -13.25
N VAL A 343 5.44 25.09 -12.70
CA VAL A 343 6.72 24.93 -13.40
C VAL A 343 7.23 23.51 -13.18
N THR A 344 7.50 22.79 -14.26
CA THR A 344 8.19 21.49 -14.21
C THR A 344 9.64 21.64 -14.66
N PHE A 345 10.57 21.03 -13.93
CA PHE A 345 11.98 20.95 -14.28
C PHE A 345 12.32 19.52 -14.72
N LEU A 346 12.86 19.37 -15.93
CA LEU A 346 13.24 18.05 -16.45
C LEU A 346 14.41 17.46 -15.64
N GLU A 347 14.18 16.32 -14.99
CA GLU A 347 15.14 15.68 -14.08
C GLU A 347 15.51 14.27 -14.57
N THR A 348 16.00 14.20 -15.81
CA THR A 348 16.43 12.96 -16.45
C THR A 348 17.76 13.10 -17.20
N ASN A 349 18.42 11.97 -17.43
CA ASN A 349 19.49 11.86 -18.42
C ASN A 349 18.92 11.22 -19.68
N ARG A 350 18.96 11.93 -20.81
CA ARG A 350 18.51 11.37 -22.09
C ARG A 350 19.41 11.81 -23.24
N ARG A 351 19.29 11.12 -24.36
CA ARG A 351 20.02 11.49 -25.57
C ARG A 351 19.29 12.62 -26.27
N GLU A 352 20.03 13.66 -26.63
CA GLU A 352 19.46 14.85 -27.24
C GLU A 352 19.99 15.05 -28.67
N PRO A 353 19.11 15.16 -29.68
CA PRO A 353 19.51 15.49 -31.05
C PRO A 353 20.39 16.76 -31.10
N GLU A 354 20.04 17.77 -30.34
CA GLU A 354 20.75 19.05 -30.20
C GLU A 354 22.19 18.89 -29.68
N ALA A 355 22.42 17.85 -28.88
CA ALA A 355 23.75 17.46 -28.42
C ALA A 355 24.39 16.41 -29.34
N GLY A 356 24.01 16.33 -30.62
CA GLY A 356 24.51 15.30 -31.53
C GLY A 356 24.23 13.88 -31.06
N ASN A 357 23.07 13.67 -30.43
CA ASN A 357 22.62 12.41 -29.83
C ASN A 357 23.50 11.91 -28.67
N ARG A 358 24.30 12.79 -28.05
CA ARG A 358 25.02 12.53 -26.79
C ARG A 358 24.06 12.57 -25.61
N VAL A 359 24.49 11.99 -24.48
CA VAL A 359 23.71 11.97 -23.25
C VAL A 359 23.82 13.32 -22.57
N ALA A 360 22.70 14.02 -22.49
CA ALA A 360 22.53 15.26 -21.75
C ALA A 360 22.11 15.00 -20.31
N ASP A 361 22.66 15.78 -19.38
CA ASP A 361 22.29 15.77 -17.96
C ASP A 361 21.43 16.99 -17.62
N TRP A 362 20.11 16.76 -17.53
CA TRP A 362 19.14 17.81 -17.21
C TRP A 362 18.94 18.00 -15.70
N ARG A 363 19.48 17.12 -14.86
CA ARG A 363 19.11 17.02 -13.44
C ARG A 363 19.73 18.13 -12.59
N ASP A 364 18.93 18.97 -11.96
CA ASP A 364 19.42 20.00 -11.03
C ASP A 364 19.77 19.41 -9.65
N THR A 365 19.23 18.24 -9.33
CA THR A 365 19.40 17.62 -8.00
C THR A 365 20.45 16.52 -7.91
N ALA A 366 21.05 16.10 -9.03
CA ALA A 366 21.97 14.95 -9.05
C ALA A 366 23.26 15.20 -8.25
N VAL A 367 23.78 16.43 -8.27
CA VAL A 367 25.02 16.83 -7.59
C VAL A 367 24.68 17.62 -6.32
N PRO A 368 25.13 17.22 -5.10
CA PRO A 368 24.73 17.87 -3.85
C PRO A 368 24.98 19.38 -3.78
N GLY A 369 26.09 19.86 -4.38
CA GLY A 369 26.39 21.30 -4.45
C GLY A 369 25.45 22.09 -5.36
N ILE A 370 25.00 21.48 -6.45
CA ILE A 370 24.04 22.07 -7.39
C ILE A 370 22.64 22.05 -6.77
N ALA A 371 22.22 20.90 -6.21
CA ALA A 371 20.95 20.75 -5.49
C ALA A 371 20.81 21.77 -4.35
N GLY A 372 21.88 21.97 -3.57
CA GLY A 372 21.91 22.96 -2.51
C GLY A 372 21.77 24.40 -3.01
N SER A 373 22.36 24.72 -4.16
CA SER A 373 22.25 26.03 -4.81
C SER A 373 20.85 26.25 -5.39
N PHE A 374 20.32 25.25 -6.08
CA PHE A 374 18.95 25.27 -6.62
C PHE A 374 17.91 25.48 -5.51
N ARG A 375 17.99 24.72 -4.40
CA ARG A 375 17.12 24.94 -3.23
C ARG A 375 17.25 26.36 -2.66
N THR A 376 18.46 26.89 -2.59
CA THR A 376 18.71 28.23 -2.05
C THR A 376 18.02 29.29 -2.90
N ASP A 377 18.16 29.20 -4.23
CA ASP A 377 17.54 30.14 -5.15
C ASP A 377 16.00 29.98 -5.20
N LEU A 378 15.48 28.74 -5.17
CA LEU A 378 14.03 28.47 -5.07
C LEU A 378 13.41 29.14 -3.83
N ARG A 379 14.09 29.06 -2.68
CA ARG A 379 13.65 29.69 -1.43
C ARG A 379 13.78 31.21 -1.50
N ALA A 380 14.84 31.72 -2.12
CA ALA A 380 15.07 33.15 -2.26
C ALA A 380 14.02 33.84 -3.15
N ALA A 381 13.50 33.13 -4.16
CA ALA A 381 12.49 33.65 -5.07
C ALA A 381 11.12 33.91 -4.39
N ASP A 382 10.83 33.26 -3.25
CA ASP A 382 9.53 33.32 -2.55
C ASP A 382 8.29 33.23 -3.48
N ARG A 383 8.41 32.51 -4.60
CA ARG A 383 7.35 32.31 -5.59
C ARG A 383 6.78 30.91 -5.56
N PHE A 384 7.59 29.93 -5.16
CA PHE A 384 7.29 28.52 -5.26
C PHE A 384 6.61 27.97 -3.99
N VAL A 385 5.64 27.10 -4.21
CA VAL A 385 4.96 26.34 -3.15
C VAL A 385 5.67 25.01 -2.97
N PHE A 386 6.09 24.71 -1.75
CA PHE A 386 6.59 23.39 -1.38
C PHE A 386 5.44 22.53 -0.84
N GLY A 387 5.55 21.21 -0.99
CA GLY A 387 4.55 20.26 -0.51
C GLY A 387 4.46 20.19 1.03
N PRO A 388 3.41 19.55 1.56
CA PRO A 388 2.28 18.95 0.84
C PRO A 388 1.26 20.01 0.38
N VAL A 389 0.71 19.83 -0.82
CA VAL A 389 -0.38 20.65 -1.40
C VAL A 389 -1.70 19.88 -1.52
N THR A 390 -1.67 18.55 -1.35
CA THR A 390 -2.83 17.66 -1.19
C THR A 390 -2.71 16.87 0.12
N GLU A 391 -3.74 16.10 0.49
CA GLU A 391 -3.66 15.22 1.65
C GLU A 391 -2.55 14.16 1.46
N ARG A 392 -1.71 13.96 2.47
CA ARG A 392 -0.66 12.94 2.42
C ARG A 392 -1.21 11.57 2.75
N VAL A 393 -0.84 10.58 1.93
CA VAL A 393 -1.16 9.17 2.15
C VAL A 393 0.11 8.43 2.53
N THR A 394 0.42 8.32 3.81
CA THR A 394 1.71 7.81 4.28
C THR A 394 1.77 6.28 4.33
N PRO A 395 2.96 5.66 4.28
CA PRO A 395 3.12 4.23 4.56
C PRO A 395 2.59 3.82 5.94
N GLN A 396 2.66 4.73 6.92
CA GLN A 396 2.10 4.51 8.26
C GLN A 396 0.57 4.42 8.22
N ASP A 397 -0.08 5.25 7.40
CA ASP A 397 -1.52 5.16 7.14
C ASP A 397 -1.88 3.84 6.49
N GLY A 398 -1.07 3.35 5.54
CA GLY A 398 -1.24 2.02 4.95
C GLY A 398 -1.13 0.89 5.97
N ASN A 399 -0.13 0.95 6.84
CA ASN A 399 0.04 -0.02 7.90
C ASN A 399 -1.14 0.02 8.90
N ALA A 400 -1.62 1.22 9.23
CA ALA A 400 -2.81 1.39 10.07
C ALA A 400 -4.09 0.91 9.37
N ALA A 401 -4.23 1.15 8.07
CA ALA A 401 -5.37 0.71 7.27
C ALA A 401 -5.45 -0.82 7.21
N THR A 402 -4.32 -1.54 7.24
CA THR A 402 -4.36 -3.01 7.35
C THR A 402 -4.99 -3.52 8.65
N ASN A 403 -5.12 -2.67 9.68
CA ASN A 403 -5.86 -2.98 10.91
C ASN A 403 -7.37 -2.82 10.71
N GLN A 404 -7.93 -3.63 9.82
CA GLN A 404 -9.33 -3.59 9.43
C GLN A 404 -9.98 -4.97 9.46
N GLN A 405 -11.30 -4.97 9.60
CA GLN A 405 -12.08 -6.19 9.56
C GLN A 405 -13.12 -6.13 8.46
N LEU A 406 -13.39 -7.30 7.90
CA LEU A 406 -14.58 -7.52 7.10
C LEU A 406 -15.79 -7.36 8.03
N ASP A 407 -16.55 -6.29 7.85
CA ASP A 407 -17.84 -6.17 8.51
C ASP A 407 -18.78 -7.20 7.90
N THR A 408 -19.09 -8.23 8.69
CA THR A 408 -19.99 -9.31 8.30
C THR A 408 -21.46 -8.95 8.51
N GLY A 409 -21.75 -7.77 9.07
CA GLY A 409 -23.07 -7.37 9.52
C GLY A 409 -23.56 -8.17 10.74
N GLY A 410 -24.60 -7.65 11.40
CA GLY A 410 -25.25 -8.30 12.54
C GLY A 410 -24.63 -7.98 13.90
N ASP A 411 -25.31 -8.39 14.97
CA ASP A 411 -24.86 -8.16 16.35
C ASP A 411 -23.67 -9.07 16.70
N GLN A 412 -22.46 -8.55 16.50
CA GLN A 412 -21.21 -9.25 16.80
C GLN A 412 -21.09 -9.61 18.28
N MET A 413 -21.61 -8.77 19.17
CA MET A 413 -21.57 -9.01 20.60
C MET A 413 -22.49 -10.18 20.98
N ALA A 414 -23.66 -10.29 20.36
CA ALA A 414 -24.55 -11.43 20.57
C ALA A 414 -23.87 -12.72 20.13
N TRP A 415 -23.13 -12.70 19.03
CA TRP A 415 -22.37 -13.85 18.57
C TRP A 415 -21.28 -14.27 19.58
N ILE A 416 -20.54 -13.32 20.17
CA ILE A 416 -19.57 -13.58 21.25
C ILE A 416 -20.25 -14.25 22.44
N VAL A 417 -21.39 -13.71 22.88
CA VAL A 417 -22.19 -14.25 24.00
C VAL A 417 -22.58 -15.70 23.73
N TRP A 418 -23.17 -16.00 22.56
CA TRP A 418 -23.63 -17.35 22.24
C TRP A 418 -22.49 -18.36 22.06
N CYS A 419 -21.35 -17.92 21.53
CA CYS A 419 -20.13 -18.73 21.51
C CYS A 419 -19.63 -19.05 22.93
N ALA A 420 -19.59 -18.07 23.84
CA ALA A 420 -19.20 -18.28 25.23
C ALA A 420 -20.15 -19.27 25.94
N VAL A 421 -21.46 -19.16 25.70
CA VAL A 421 -22.46 -20.10 26.24
C VAL A 421 -22.25 -21.51 25.70
N ALA A 422 -22.11 -21.66 24.38
CA ALA A 422 -21.88 -22.96 23.76
C ALA A 422 -20.61 -23.63 24.31
N LEU A 423 -19.52 -22.87 24.44
CA LEU A 423 -18.25 -23.33 25.01
C LEU A 423 -18.39 -23.69 26.50
N ALA A 424 -19.13 -22.92 27.29
CA ALA A 424 -19.38 -23.23 28.70
C ALA A 424 -20.22 -24.52 28.86
N ILE A 425 -21.23 -24.73 28.01
CA ILE A 425 -22.02 -25.96 27.99
C ILE A 425 -21.13 -27.15 27.65
N VAL A 426 -20.31 -27.05 26.59
CA VAL A 426 -19.39 -28.13 26.20
C VAL A 426 -18.36 -28.40 27.30
N PHE A 427 -17.89 -27.36 27.99
CA PHE A 427 -17.02 -27.50 29.17
C PHE A 427 -17.70 -28.30 30.29
N LEU A 428 -18.94 -27.98 30.65
CA LEU A 428 -19.70 -28.73 31.66
C LEU A 428 -19.92 -30.19 31.24
N LEU A 429 -20.29 -30.41 29.98
CA LEU A 429 -20.42 -31.75 29.40
C LEU A 429 -19.09 -32.51 29.45
N SER A 430 -17.96 -31.85 29.22
CA SER A 430 -16.63 -32.48 29.36
C SER A 430 -16.39 -33.03 30.77
N GLY A 431 -16.91 -32.37 31.80
CA GLY A 431 -16.85 -32.86 33.18
C GLY A 431 -17.66 -34.15 33.38
N VAL A 432 -18.85 -34.23 32.79
CA VAL A 432 -19.75 -35.39 32.85
C VAL A 432 -19.19 -36.56 32.02
N PHE A 433 -18.91 -36.33 30.74
CA PHE A 433 -18.35 -37.35 29.84
C PHE A 433 -16.95 -37.78 30.26
N GLY A 434 -16.17 -36.90 30.87
CA GLY A 434 -14.89 -37.25 31.45
C GLY A 434 -15.03 -38.36 32.49
N ARG A 435 -16.12 -38.41 33.26
CA ARG A 435 -16.39 -39.49 34.23
C ARG A 435 -16.96 -40.74 33.55
N LEU A 436 -17.87 -40.56 32.59
CA LEU A 436 -18.59 -41.66 31.94
C LEU A 436 -17.75 -42.42 30.90
N LEU A 437 -16.83 -41.74 30.20
CA LEU A 437 -16.03 -42.29 29.11
C LEU A 437 -14.52 -42.03 29.31
N PRO A 438 -13.88 -42.63 30.32
CA PRO A 438 -12.44 -42.43 30.57
C PRO A 438 -11.55 -42.86 29.40
N SER A 439 -12.03 -43.81 28.59
CA SER A 439 -11.31 -44.33 27.42
C SER A 439 -11.09 -43.29 26.32
N TRP A 440 -11.86 -42.19 26.29
CA TRP A 440 -11.73 -41.11 25.29
C TRP A 440 -10.63 -40.11 25.60
N ARG A 441 -10.16 -40.09 26.84
CA ARG A 441 -9.23 -39.07 27.34
C ARG A 441 -7.88 -39.11 26.63
N TYR A 442 -7.19 -37.97 26.68
CA TYR A 442 -5.80 -37.85 26.27
C TYR A 442 -4.94 -38.83 27.08
N PRO A 443 -4.12 -39.69 26.44
CA PRO A 443 -3.21 -40.57 27.16
C PRO A 443 -2.15 -39.72 27.84
N ASP A 444 -2.22 -39.61 29.16
CA ASP A 444 -1.19 -38.94 29.97
C ASP A 444 -0.07 -39.95 30.22
N ASP A 445 0.76 -40.20 29.21
CA ASP A 445 1.78 -41.24 29.22
C ASP A 445 3.04 -40.86 30.01
N GLY A 446 3.02 -39.72 30.73
CA GLY A 446 4.10 -39.29 31.63
C GLY A 446 5.45 -39.02 30.93
N LYS A 447 5.52 -39.19 29.61
CA LYS A 447 6.73 -39.02 28.81
C LYS A 447 7.00 -37.54 28.58
N PRO A 448 8.22 -37.05 28.86
CA PRO A 448 8.61 -35.69 28.52
C PRO A 448 8.80 -35.60 27.00
N GLY A 449 7.74 -35.27 26.26
CA GLY A 449 7.85 -35.16 24.80
C GLY A 449 6.55 -34.77 24.12
N ARG A 450 6.35 -33.46 23.91
CA ARG A 450 5.38 -32.83 23.00
C ARG A 450 3.88 -33.17 23.22
N ASP A 451 3.12 -32.18 23.68
CA ASP A 451 1.66 -32.28 23.85
C ASP A 451 0.94 -32.10 22.50
N LEU A 452 0.37 -33.18 21.96
CA LEU A 452 -0.28 -33.17 20.64
C LEU A 452 -1.57 -32.33 20.61
N ARG A 453 -2.15 -31.99 21.76
CA ARG A 453 -3.30 -31.07 21.82
C ARG A 453 -2.89 -29.67 21.39
N LEU A 454 -1.68 -29.24 21.77
CA LEU A 454 -1.12 -27.95 21.35
C LEU A 454 -0.84 -27.95 19.85
N ASP A 455 -0.33 -29.04 19.30
CA ASP A 455 -0.11 -29.15 17.85
C ASP A 455 -1.44 -29.15 17.08
N LEU A 456 -2.44 -29.93 17.51
CA LEU A 456 -3.77 -29.95 16.88
C LEU A 456 -4.39 -28.56 16.87
N PHE A 457 -4.28 -27.84 17.98
CA PHE A 457 -4.85 -26.51 18.13
C PHE A 457 -4.09 -25.44 17.33
N ARG A 458 -2.76 -25.51 17.28
CA ARG A 458 -1.96 -24.69 16.34
C ARG A 458 -2.35 -24.95 14.89
N GLY A 459 -2.68 -26.20 14.55
CA GLY A 459 -3.15 -26.61 13.22
C GLY A 459 -4.48 -25.96 12.84
N PHE A 460 -5.44 -25.93 13.77
CA PHE A 460 -6.69 -25.19 13.59
C PHE A 460 -6.44 -23.71 13.31
N ILE A 461 -5.64 -23.06 14.16
CA ILE A 461 -5.40 -21.62 14.09
C ILE A 461 -4.72 -21.25 12.77
N ILE A 462 -3.67 -21.98 12.37
CA ILE A 462 -2.98 -21.65 11.13
C ILE A 462 -3.86 -21.86 9.90
N LEU A 463 -4.77 -22.85 9.92
CA LEU A 463 -5.73 -23.03 8.84
C LEU A 463 -6.74 -21.88 8.79
N ALA A 464 -7.24 -21.42 9.94
CA ALA A 464 -8.11 -20.26 10.00
C ALA A 464 -7.41 -19.02 9.43
N VAL A 465 -6.15 -18.79 9.81
CA VAL A 465 -5.31 -17.72 9.25
C VAL A 465 -5.15 -17.85 7.74
N VAL A 466 -4.81 -19.04 7.21
CA VAL A 466 -4.68 -19.25 5.76
C VAL A 466 -6.00 -18.91 5.04
N ILE A 467 -7.13 -19.36 5.57
CA ILE A 467 -8.45 -19.12 4.98
C ILE A 467 -8.78 -17.62 4.98
N THR A 468 -8.53 -16.89 6.07
CA THR A 468 -8.89 -15.47 6.14
C THR A 468 -7.98 -14.57 5.29
N HIS A 469 -6.73 -14.99 5.04
CA HIS A 469 -5.80 -14.25 4.19
C HIS A 469 -5.98 -14.51 2.69
N ILE A 470 -6.77 -15.53 2.34
CA ILE A 470 -7.16 -15.83 0.97
C ILE A 470 -8.56 -15.25 0.84
N GLU A 471 -8.66 -13.99 0.41
CA GLU A 471 -9.86 -13.14 0.44
C GLU A 471 -10.95 -13.57 -0.55
N ILE A 472 -11.39 -14.82 -0.46
CA ILE A 472 -12.39 -15.43 -1.32
C ILE A 472 -13.64 -15.73 -0.49
N GLY A 473 -14.80 -15.38 -1.04
CA GLY A 473 -16.10 -15.66 -0.42
C GLY A 473 -16.40 -17.17 -0.40
N GLY A 474 -16.91 -17.68 0.72
CA GLY A 474 -17.35 -19.07 0.80
C GLY A 474 -17.61 -19.58 2.22
N PRO A 475 -18.04 -20.85 2.36
CA PRO A 475 -18.39 -21.42 3.64
C PRO A 475 -17.24 -21.42 4.65
N TYR A 476 -16.00 -21.64 4.20
CA TYR A 476 -14.84 -21.63 5.09
C TYR A 476 -14.47 -20.24 5.58
N SER A 477 -14.48 -19.23 4.72
CA SER A 477 -14.22 -17.84 5.13
C SER A 477 -15.33 -17.34 6.06
N TYR A 478 -16.61 -17.62 5.76
CA TYR A 478 -17.71 -17.32 6.67
C TYR A 478 -17.52 -18.01 8.04
N ILE A 479 -17.30 -19.33 8.05
CA ILE A 479 -17.09 -20.04 9.31
C ILE A 479 -15.89 -19.48 10.05
N THR A 480 -14.74 -19.25 9.41
CA THR A 480 -13.52 -18.80 10.13
C THR A 480 -13.61 -17.37 10.65
N LEU A 481 -14.26 -16.45 9.93
CA LEU A 481 -14.53 -15.08 10.39
C LEU A 481 -15.52 -15.04 11.58
N HIS A 482 -16.36 -16.06 11.71
CA HIS A 482 -17.33 -16.20 12.81
C HIS A 482 -16.96 -17.29 13.84
N ALA A 483 -15.98 -18.17 13.62
CA ALA A 483 -15.90 -19.44 14.37
C ALA A 483 -15.53 -19.29 15.86
N VAL A 484 -14.91 -18.17 16.25
CA VAL A 484 -14.26 -18.06 17.56
C VAL A 484 -14.59 -16.72 18.27
N GLY A 485 -15.88 -16.40 18.41
CA GLY A 485 -16.33 -15.28 19.27
C GLY A 485 -15.56 -13.97 19.03
N ALA A 486 -14.84 -13.47 20.03
CA ALA A 486 -14.04 -12.23 19.96
C ALA A 486 -12.53 -12.45 19.73
N ILE A 487 -12.07 -13.70 19.63
CA ILE A 487 -10.65 -14.05 19.50
C ILE A 487 -10.32 -14.26 18.03
N THR A 488 -9.32 -13.55 17.52
CA THR A 488 -8.77 -13.79 16.19
C THR A 488 -7.78 -14.96 16.24
N GLY A 489 -7.46 -15.54 15.08
CA GLY A 489 -6.40 -16.56 15.00
C GLY A 489 -5.04 -16.05 15.55
N ALA A 490 -4.77 -14.74 15.48
CA ALA A 490 -3.48 -14.16 15.83
C ALA A 490 -3.17 -14.22 17.33
N GLU A 491 -4.08 -13.81 18.22
CA GLU A 491 -3.78 -13.79 19.67
C GLU A 491 -3.44 -15.18 20.18
N MET A 492 -4.22 -16.17 19.74
CA MET A 492 -4.03 -17.54 20.17
C MET A 492 -2.73 -18.13 19.61
N PHE A 493 -2.33 -17.74 18.40
CA PHE A 493 -1.04 -18.13 17.83
C PHE A 493 0.14 -17.57 18.64
N VAL A 494 0.06 -16.29 19.05
CA VAL A 494 1.07 -15.64 19.91
C VAL A 494 1.13 -16.29 21.29
N PHE A 495 -0.04 -16.53 21.90
CA PHE A 495 -0.16 -17.20 23.20
C PHE A 495 0.47 -18.59 23.21
N LEU A 496 0.10 -19.44 22.25
CA LEU A 496 0.62 -20.81 22.15
C LEU A 496 2.11 -20.83 21.85
N SER A 497 2.61 -19.86 21.06
CA SER A 497 4.04 -19.73 20.80
C SER A 497 4.82 -19.46 22.09
N GLY A 498 4.36 -18.51 22.91
CA GLY A 498 4.90 -18.26 24.25
C GLY A 498 4.85 -19.52 25.13
N MET A 499 3.71 -20.21 25.16
CA MET A 499 3.53 -21.42 25.96
C MET A 499 4.47 -22.56 25.58
N VAL A 500 4.58 -22.87 24.29
CA VAL A 500 5.47 -23.93 23.80
C VAL A 500 6.93 -23.60 24.12
N LEU A 501 7.33 -22.34 23.96
CA LEU A 501 8.68 -21.89 24.30
C LEU A 501 8.95 -21.99 25.81
N GLY A 502 8.01 -21.55 26.64
CA GLY A 502 8.10 -21.65 28.10
C GLY A 502 8.21 -23.09 28.59
N MET A 503 7.58 -24.04 27.90
CA MET A 503 7.67 -25.48 28.20
C MET A 503 9.00 -26.11 27.76
N THR A 504 9.52 -25.71 26.60
CA THR A 504 10.65 -26.40 25.94
C THR A 504 12.00 -25.84 26.33
N TYR A 505 12.10 -24.53 26.57
CA TYR A 505 13.36 -23.88 26.90
C TYR A 505 14.00 -24.35 28.21
N PRO A 506 13.25 -24.61 29.31
CA PRO A 506 13.84 -25.18 30.53
C PRO A 506 14.42 -26.58 30.31
N LEU A 507 13.85 -27.37 29.39
CA LEU A 507 14.39 -28.67 29.00
C LEU A 507 15.70 -28.51 28.22
N ALA A 508 15.79 -27.49 27.36
CA ALA A 508 17.02 -27.15 26.64
C ALA A 508 18.14 -26.70 27.59
N ILE A 509 17.84 -25.85 28.58
CA ILE A 509 18.81 -25.44 29.62
C ILE A 509 19.32 -26.66 30.38
N LYS A 510 18.41 -27.54 30.84
CA LYS A 510 18.79 -28.75 31.57
C LYS A 510 19.71 -29.68 30.76
N LYS A 511 19.54 -29.71 29.44
CA LYS A 511 20.29 -30.61 28.55
C LYS A 511 21.61 -30.01 28.05
N PHE A 512 21.65 -28.72 27.78
CA PHE A 512 22.76 -28.08 27.06
C PHE A 512 23.40 -26.89 27.79
N GLY A 513 22.85 -26.47 28.93
CA GLY A 513 23.28 -25.27 29.65
C GLY A 513 22.58 -24.00 29.18
N GLU A 514 22.67 -22.97 30.03
CA GLU A 514 21.93 -21.71 29.88
C GLU A 514 22.36 -20.91 28.65
N TRP A 515 23.66 -20.72 28.46
CA TRP A 515 24.20 -19.98 27.31
C TRP A 515 23.88 -20.65 25.97
N VAL A 516 24.05 -21.97 25.88
CA VAL A 516 23.78 -22.71 24.63
C VAL A 516 22.29 -22.67 24.28
N ALA A 517 21.41 -22.76 25.27
CA ALA A 517 19.96 -22.59 25.06
C ALA A 517 19.62 -21.17 24.60
N ALA A 518 20.24 -20.13 25.17
CA ALA A 518 20.09 -18.73 24.73
C ALA A 518 20.55 -18.52 23.29
N VAL A 519 21.75 -18.98 22.93
CA VAL A 519 22.26 -18.94 21.56
C VAL A 519 21.33 -19.69 20.59
N GLY A 520 20.76 -20.82 21.02
CA GLY A 520 19.75 -21.56 20.24
C GLY A 520 18.49 -20.75 19.97
N ALA A 521 17.98 -20.01 20.97
CA ALA A 521 16.82 -19.13 20.79
C ALA A 521 17.14 -17.94 19.88
N TRP A 522 18.29 -17.28 20.04
CA TRP A 522 18.70 -16.19 19.15
C TRP A 522 18.97 -16.65 17.72
N LYS A 523 19.52 -17.87 17.51
CA LYS A 523 19.61 -18.47 16.16
C LYS A 523 18.23 -18.66 15.54
N ARG A 524 17.21 -19.01 16.33
CA ARG A 524 15.84 -19.12 15.85
C ARG A 524 15.25 -17.75 15.51
N ALA A 525 15.43 -16.74 16.35
CA ALA A 525 15.00 -15.37 16.08
C ALA A 525 15.66 -14.82 14.80
N ARG A 526 16.99 -15.01 14.66
CA ARG A 526 17.73 -14.69 13.43
C ARG A 526 17.17 -15.41 12.21
N LYS A 527 16.84 -16.71 12.33
CA LYS A 527 16.25 -17.46 11.21
C LYS A 527 14.89 -16.90 10.82
N GLN A 528 14.04 -16.53 11.77
CA GLN A 528 12.76 -15.87 11.48
C GLN A 528 12.97 -14.55 10.75
N TYR A 529 13.88 -13.70 11.24
CA TYR A 529 14.21 -12.42 10.61
C TYR A 529 14.71 -12.59 9.17
N LEU A 530 15.68 -13.47 8.95
CA LEU A 530 16.21 -13.73 7.60
C LEU A 530 15.16 -14.31 6.65
N VAL A 531 14.26 -15.16 7.16
CA VAL A 531 13.15 -15.69 6.36
C VAL A 531 12.18 -14.58 6.00
N THR A 532 11.89 -13.65 6.91
CA THR A 532 11.05 -12.49 6.61
C THR A 532 11.67 -11.62 5.52
N LEU A 533 12.94 -11.25 5.63
CA LEU A 533 13.64 -10.50 4.58
C LEU A 533 13.64 -11.25 3.25
N ALA A 534 13.84 -12.57 3.27
CA ALA A 534 13.81 -13.37 2.06
C ALA A 534 12.42 -13.41 1.42
N VAL A 535 11.34 -13.51 2.20
CA VAL A 535 9.97 -13.47 1.67
C VAL A 535 9.68 -12.10 1.04
N ILE A 536 10.05 -11.00 1.71
CA ILE A 536 9.91 -9.64 1.17
C ILE A 536 10.66 -9.51 -0.16
N ALA A 537 11.93 -9.92 -0.19
CA ALA A 537 12.75 -9.85 -1.40
C ALA A 537 12.23 -10.75 -2.54
N VAL A 538 11.70 -11.95 -2.22
CA VAL A 538 11.12 -12.85 -3.22
C VAL A 538 9.81 -12.28 -3.76
N VAL A 539 8.92 -11.74 -2.92
CA VAL A 539 7.68 -11.11 -3.38
C VAL A 539 7.99 -9.89 -4.25
N PHE A 540 8.96 -9.07 -3.85
CA PHE A 540 9.45 -7.97 -4.67
C PHE A 540 10.00 -8.46 -6.02
N ALA A 541 10.83 -9.52 -6.03
CA ALA A 541 11.31 -10.11 -7.28
C ALA A 541 10.18 -10.67 -8.16
N LEU A 542 9.12 -11.21 -7.57
CA LEU A 542 7.93 -11.69 -8.30
C LEU A 542 7.11 -10.55 -8.91
N SER A 543 7.26 -9.31 -8.42
CA SER A 543 6.55 -8.14 -9.00
C SER A 543 7.00 -7.83 -10.44
N PHE A 544 8.18 -8.29 -10.83
CA PHE A 544 8.69 -8.19 -12.21
C PHE A 544 8.06 -9.22 -13.15
N VAL A 545 7.25 -10.16 -12.65
CA VAL A 545 6.63 -11.21 -13.46
C VAL A 545 5.26 -10.72 -13.97
N PRO A 546 5.07 -10.45 -15.27
CA PRO A 546 3.91 -9.68 -15.75
C PRO A 546 2.53 -10.32 -15.55
N PHE A 547 2.48 -11.64 -15.36
CA PHE A 547 1.22 -12.37 -15.17
C PHE A 547 0.88 -12.60 -13.69
N LEU A 548 1.73 -12.16 -12.76
CA LEU A 548 1.44 -12.22 -11.33
C LEU A 548 0.85 -10.89 -10.85
N ASN A 549 -0.24 -10.97 -10.10
CA ASN A 549 -0.84 -9.80 -9.46
C ASN A 549 -0.23 -9.62 -8.06
N THR A 550 0.98 -9.07 -8.00
CA THR A 550 1.64 -8.84 -6.69
C THR A 550 0.97 -7.75 -5.88
N ASP A 551 0.33 -6.77 -6.51
CA ASP A 551 -0.39 -5.68 -5.84
C ASP A 551 -1.39 -6.22 -4.81
N ALA A 552 -2.05 -7.35 -5.08
CA ALA A 552 -2.96 -8.01 -4.13
C ALA A 552 -2.35 -8.35 -2.76
N ILE A 553 -1.02 -8.45 -2.65
CA ILE A 553 -0.31 -8.69 -1.38
C ILE A 553 0.69 -7.58 -1.02
N THR A 554 1.08 -6.72 -1.97
CA THR A 554 2.03 -5.61 -1.77
C THR A 554 1.37 -4.26 -1.61
N THR A 555 0.05 -4.15 -1.80
CA THR A 555 -0.75 -2.98 -1.47
C THR A 555 -1.89 -3.37 -0.54
N PHE A 556 -2.57 -2.38 0.04
CA PHE A 556 -3.80 -2.57 0.79
C PHE A 556 -4.86 -1.57 0.35
N THR A 557 -6.05 -2.04 0.01
CA THR A 557 -7.20 -1.20 -0.30
C THR A 557 -8.06 -1.04 0.95
N ASP A 558 -8.27 0.20 1.39
CA ASP A 558 -9.11 0.51 2.53
C ASP A 558 -10.56 0.08 2.29
N ARG A 559 -11.19 -0.50 3.30
CA ARG A 559 -12.58 -0.98 3.25
C ARG A 559 -13.56 -0.03 3.94
N GLY A 560 -13.08 1.12 4.42
CA GLY A 560 -13.87 2.09 5.17
C GLY A 560 -14.20 1.68 6.60
N THR A 561 -13.66 0.55 7.08
CA THR A 561 -13.90 0.02 8.44
C THR A 561 -12.75 0.33 9.41
N GLY A 562 -11.70 1.00 8.94
CA GLY A 562 -10.53 1.39 9.72
C GLY A 562 -10.62 2.80 10.30
N THR A 563 -9.49 3.33 10.74
CA THR A 563 -9.39 4.67 11.36
C THR A 563 -9.79 5.81 10.40
N GLY A 564 -9.68 5.61 9.09
CA GLY A 564 -10.11 6.57 8.07
C GLY A 564 -11.63 6.61 7.84
N GLY A 565 -12.38 5.62 8.36
CA GLY A 565 -13.82 5.48 8.14
C GLY A 565 -14.21 5.38 6.67
N VAL A 566 -15.51 5.54 6.38
CA VAL A 566 -16.08 5.44 5.02
C VAL A 566 -15.42 6.41 4.02
N GLY A 567 -14.89 7.54 4.49
CA GLY A 567 -14.21 8.52 3.63
C GLY A 567 -12.89 8.01 3.04
N ALA A 568 -12.26 7.01 3.67
CA ALA A 568 -11.05 6.39 3.13
C ALA A 568 -11.35 5.17 2.24
N GLU A 569 -12.60 4.71 2.13
CA GLU A 569 -12.97 3.51 1.38
C GLU A 569 -12.48 3.57 -0.07
N GLY A 570 -11.80 2.51 -0.51
CA GLY A 570 -11.21 2.41 -1.84
C GLY A 570 -9.81 3.00 -1.96
N ARG A 571 -9.33 3.81 -1.00
CA ARG A 571 -7.94 4.33 -0.99
C ARG A 571 -6.94 3.17 -0.98
N VAL A 572 -5.93 3.22 -1.85
CA VAL A 572 -4.93 2.16 -1.97
C VAL A 572 -3.59 2.62 -1.41
N TYR A 573 -3.06 1.86 -0.47
CA TYR A 573 -1.78 2.14 0.17
C TYR A 573 -0.69 1.20 -0.35
N ASP A 574 0.49 1.74 -0.62
CA ASP A 574 1.67 0.94 -0.96
C ASP A 574 2.34 0.39 0.32
N LEU A 575 2.54 -0.92 0.37
CA LEU A 575 3.22 -1.60 1.47
C LEU A 575 4.67 -1.99 1.12
N TYR A 576 5.11 -1.67 -0.10
CA TYR A 576 6.48 -1.79 -0.59
C TYR A 576 7.06 -0.43 -1.00
N PRO A 577 6.93 0.61 -0.15
CA PRO A 577 7.43 1.93 -0.50
C PRO A 577 8.92 1.86 -0.83
N ASN A 578 9.32 2.51 -1.92
CA ASN A 578 10.71 2.57 -2.39
C ASN A 578 11.37 1.22 -2.69
N ALA A 579 10.62 0.11 -2.80
CA ALA A 579 11.22 -1.20 -3.03
C ALA A 579 12.03 -1.26 -4.34
N MET A 580 11.56 -0.56 -5.38
CA MET A 580 12.31 -0.38 -6.64
C MET A 580 13.70 0.20 -6.43
N GLN A 581 13.89 1.04 -5.40
CA GLN A 581 15.15 1.76 -5.21
C GLN A 581 16.21 0.85 -4.60
N LEU A 582 15.82 -0.34 -4.10
CA LEU A 582 16.77 -1.40 -3.74
C LEU A 582 17.59 -1.90 -4.95
N LEU A 583 17.11 -1.69 -6.18
CA LEU A 583 17.82 -2.07 -7.42
C LEU A 583 18.72 -0.96 -7.98
N ALA A 584 18.59 0.27 -7.49
CA ALA A 584 19.48 1.37 -7.90
C ALA A 584 20.93 1.06 -7.52
N TYR A 585 21.90 1.61 -8.27
CA TYR A 585 23.32 1.40 -7.98
C TYR A 585 24.07 2.73 -7.74
N PRO A 586 24.58 2.98 -6.52
CA PRO A 586 24.35 2.20 -5.29
C PRO A 586 22.91 2.36 -4.76
N PRO A 587 22.35 1.37 -4.06
CA PRO A 587 21.01 1.52 -3.49
C PRO A 587 21.02 2.60 -2.41
N PRO A 588 20.03 3.50 -2.38
CA PRO A 588 20.01 4.58 -1.40
C PRO A 588 19.74 4.03 0.00
N TRP A 589 20.33 4.67 1.01
CA TRP A 589 20.30 4.17 2.39
C TRP A 589 18.89 4.09 2.99
N TYR A 590 17.98 4.98 2.63
CA TYR A 590 16.61 4.97 3.15
C TYR A 590 15.86 3.70 2.74
N ALA A 591 16.00 3.24 1.49
CA ALA A 591 15.37 2.01 1.00
C ALA A 591 15.97 0.77 1.71
N ILE A 592 17.31 0.75 1.88
CA ILE A 592 17.99 -0.32 2.63
C ILE A 592 17.48 -0.38 4.07
N ARG A 593 17.37 0.78 4.74
CA ARG A 593 16.85 0.87 6.11
C ARG A 593 15.43 0.33 6.21
N GLN A 594 14.52 0.78 5.33
CA GLN A 594 13.13 0.33 5.31
C GLN A 594 13.02 -1.19 5.15
N PHE A 595 13.83 -1.77 4.26
CA PHE A 595 13.90 -3.22 4.06
C PHE A 595 14.41 -3.95 5.32
N LEU A 596 15.53 -3.50 5.91
CA LEU A 596 16.13 -4.14 7.09
C LEU A 596 15.29 -3.98 8.36
N LEU A 597 14.58 -2.87 8.53
CA LEU A 597 13.72 -2.61 9.68
C LEU A 597 12.30 -3.18 9.53
N LEU A 598 12.03 -3.93 8.45
CA LEU A 598 10.72 -4.52 8.17
C LEU A 598 9.61 -3.47 8.11
N GLU A 599 9.92 -2.29 7.56
CA GLU A 599 8.95 -1.22 7.31
C GLU A 599 8.14 -1.48 6.04
N MET A 600 8.57 -2.46 5.23
CA MET A 600 7.88 -2.96 4.03
C MET A 600 7.68 -4.48 4.11
N GLY A 601 6.63 -4.97 3.46
CA GLY A 601 6.34 -6.40 3.42
C GLY A 601 4.90 -6.73 3.01
N PRO A 602 4.62 -8.00 2.69
CA PRO A 602 3.32 -8.38 2.21
C PRO A 602 2.34 -8.47 3.38
N TRP A 603 1.18 -7.82 3.26
CA TRP A 603 0.24 -7.67 4.39
C TRP A 603 -0.12 -8.98 5.12
N PRO A 604 -0.26 -10.15 4.45
CA PRO A 604 -0.56 -11.42 5.14
C PRO A 604 0.56 -11.95 6.04
N PHE A 605 1.75 -11.34 5.97
CA PHE A 605 2.97 -11.80 6.63
C PHE A 605 3.45 -10.87 7.74
N ASN A 606 2.80 -9.71 7.92
CA ASN A 606 3.24 -8.62 8.80
C ASN A 606 3.55 -9.08 10.23
N ILE A 607 2.72 -9.97 10.82
CA ILE A 607 2.89 -10.46 12.20
C ILE A 607 4.26 -11.09 12.48
N MET A 608 5.02 -11.47 11.45
CA MET A 608 6.36 -12.04 11.62
C MET A 608 7.35 -11.06 12.24
N GLY A 609 7.20 -9.76 12.01
CA GLY A 609 8.02 -8.75 12.68
C GLY A 609 7.89 -8.82 14.20
N LEU A 610 6.65 -8.92 14.71
CA LEU A 610 6.37 -9.13 16.14
C LEU A 610 7.10 -10.37 16.67
N PHE A 611 7.02 -11.50 15.96
CA PHE A 611 7.67 -12.74 16.40
C PHE A 611 9.18 -12.67 16.44
N VAL A 612 9.80 -11.92 15.51
CA VAL A 612 11.25 -11.69 15.53
C VAL A 612 11.65 -10.97 16.82
N VAL A 613 10.94 -9.88 17.15
CA VAL A 613 11.22 -9.08 18.35
C VAL A 613 10.94 -9.90 19.62
N LEU A 614 9.76 -10.50 19.76
CA LEU A 614 9.44 -11.33 20.93
C LEU A 614 10.42 -12.49 21.13
N SER A 615 10.87 -13.10 20.03
CA SER A 615 11.83 -14.21 20.09
C SER A 615 13.23 -13.78 20.53
N LEU A 616 13.64 -12.55 20.21
CA LEU A 616 14.90 -11.96 20.66
C LEU A 616 14.94 -11.83 22.19
N PHE A 617 13.80 -11.50 22.80
CA PHE A 617 13.65 -11.33 24.25
C PHE A 617 13.38 -12.63 25.04
N ILE A 618 13.28 -13.80 24.39
CA ILE A 618 13.06 -15.07 25.10
C ILE A 618 14.15 -15.33 26.16
N PRO A 619 15.46 -15.28 25.85
CA PRO A 619 16.48 -15.58 26.85
C PRO A 619 16.44 -14.69 28.09
N PRO A 620 16.38 -13.34 28.01
CA PRO A 620 16.30 -12.50 29.21
C PRO A 620 15.01 -12.72 29.99
N LEU A 621 13.85 -12.90 29.33
CA LEU A 621 12.59 -13.17 30.03
C LEU A 621 12.64 -14.48 30.82
N LEU A 622 13.18 -15.54 30.21
CA LEU A 622 13.31 -16.84 30.89
C LEU A 622 14.38 -16.84 31.97
N TRP A 623 15.44 -16.04 31.82
CA TRP A 623 16.44 -15.81 32.86
C TRP A 623 15.82 -15.21 34.13
N VAL A 624 14.86 -14.28 33.99
CA VAL A 624 14.09 -13.69 35.10
C VAL A 624 13.10 -14.70 35.69
N ILE A 625 12.28 -15.36 34.84
CA ILE A 625 11.27 -16.34 35.27
C ILE A 625 11.91 -17.49 36.05
N ARG A 626 13.07 -17.98 35.60
CA ARG A 626 13.80 -19.08 36.25
C ARG A 626 14.24 -18.75 37.68
N ARG A 627 14.48 -17.47 37.98
CA ARG A 627 14.82 -16.99 39.33
C ARG A 627 13.60 -16.79 40.24
N GLY A 628 12.40 -17.10 39.76
CA GLY A 628 11.16 -16.95 40.53
C GLY A 628 10.52 -15.56 40.40
N PHE A 629 11.11 -14.64 39.64
CA PHE A 629 10.59 -13.28 39.40
C PHE A 629 9.57 -13.23 38.25
N TRP A 630 8.78 -14.28 38.07
CA TRP A 630 7.73 -14.32 37.03
C TRP A 630 6.69 -13.21 37.20
N TRP A 631 6.40 -12.84 38.45
CA TRP A 631 5.48 -11.75 38.79
C TRP A 631 6.01 -10.40 38.31
N ALA A 632 7.33 -10.17 38.36
CA ALA A 632 7.95 -8.95 37.88
C ALA A 632 7.85 -8.86 36.35
N VAL A 633 8.03 -9.98 35.64
CA VAL A 633 7.82 -10.05 34.18
C VAL A 633 6.38 -9.67 33.83
N LEU A 634 5.39 -10.24 34.53
CA LEU A 634 3.99 -9.92 34.25
C LEU A 634 3.63 -8.49 34.65
N LEU A 635 4.18 -7.96 35.76
CA LEU A 635 3.95 -6.58 36.19
C LEU A 635 4.48 -5.59 35.16
N VAL A 636 5.72 -5.76 34.69
CA VAL A 636 6.28 -4.93 33.61
C VAL A 636 5.48 -5.10 32.33
N SER A 637 5.08 -6.32 32.00
CA SER A 637 4.29 -6.63 30.81
C SER A 637 2.93 -5.90 30.82
N TRP A 638 2.22 -5.89 31.96
CA TRP A 638 0.98 -5.14 32.11
C TRP A 638 1.21 -3.63 32.16
N ALA A 639 2.31 -3.15 32.74
CA ALA A 639 2.65 -1.72 32.72
C ALA A 639 2.86 -1.21 31.29
N LEU A 640 3.53 -2.00 30.43
CA LEU A 640 3.69 -1.69 29.01
C LEU A 640 2.35 -1.73 28.25
N TYR A 641 1.48 -2.69 28.56
CA TYR A 641 0.13 -2.76 28.00
C TYR A 641 -0.69 -1.50 28.34
N VAL A 642 -0.70 -1.11 29.62
CA VAL A 642 -1.39 0.11 30.08
C VAL A 642 -0.77 1.36 29.47
N PHE A 643 0.56 1.43 29.39
CA PHE A 643 1.25 2.56 28.75
C PHE A 643 0.82 2.73 27.29
N GLN A 644 0.78 1.65 26.49
CA GLN A 644 0.32 1.72 25.10
C GLN A 644 -1.15 2.11 25.00
N ALA A 645 -2.00 1.60 25.89
CA ALA A 645 -3.42 1.98 25.92
C ALA A 645 -3.63 3.48 26.23
N LEU A 646 -2.74 4.08 27.03
CA LEU A 646 -2.75 5.51 27.34
C LEU A 646 -2.07 6.37 26.27
N VAL A 647 -1.13 5.81 25.51
CA VAL A 647 -0.39 6.49 24.45
C VAL A 647 -0.42 5.66 23.16
N PRO A 648 -1.58 5.54 22.47
CA PRO A 648 -1.73 4.65 21.31
C PRO A 648 -0.79 4.98 20.13
N ALA A 649 -0.44 6.25 19.97
CA ALA A 649 0.43 6.74 18.90
C ALA A 649 1.92 6.37 19.07
N PHE A 650 2.32 5.81 20.22
CA PHE A 650 3.72 5.46 20.46
C PHE A 650 4.09 4.16 19.70
N GLN A 651 4.95 4.29 18.69
CA GLN A 651 5.46 3.16 17.89
C GLN A 651 7.01 3.15 17.90
N PRO A 652 7.66 2.36 18.78
CA PRO A 652 9.11 2.42 18.95
C PRO A 652 9.94 1.93 17.75
N LEU A 653 9.39 1.07 16.88
CA LEU A 653 10.15 0.44 15.79
C LEU A 653 9.75 0.95 14.42
N HIS A 654 8.53 1.46 14.25
CA HIS A 654 7.94 1.88 12.96
C HIS A 654 7.88 0.74 11.92
N SER A 655 8.19 -0.50 12.32
CA SER A 655 8.03 -1.67 11.48
C SER A 655 6.55 -1.87 11.12
N GLN A 656 6.30 -2.43 9.95
CA GLN A 656 4.97 -2.61 9.38
C GLN A 656 3.97 -3.31 10.33
N PHE A 657 4.45 -4.26 11.13
CA PHE A 657 3.59 -5.00 12.06
C PHE A 657 3.03 -4.15 13.20
N GLU A 658 3.66 -3.03 13.55
CA GLU A 658 3.40 -2.31 14.80
C GLU A 658 2.05 -1.58 14.79
N SER A 659 1.53 -1.23 13.60
CA SER A 659 0.20 -0.62 13.46
C SER A 659 -0.95 -1.61 13.70
N VAL A 660 -0.78 -2.88 13.35
CA VAL A 660 -1.80 -3.93 13.55
C VAL A 660 -1.57 -4.71 14.84
N PHE A 661 -0.30 -4.93 15.17
CA PHE A 661 0.15 -5.70 16.32
C PHE A 661 1.08 -4.87 17.21
N PRO A 662 0.60 -3.80 17.87
CA PRO A 662 1.43 -2.95 18.73
C PRO A 662 2.25 -3.77 19.72
N LEU A 663 3.59 -3.62 19.66
CA LEU A 663 4.52 -4.49 20.37
C LEU A 663 4.23 -4.53 21.89
N LEU A 664 3.98 -3.36 22.48
CA LEU A 664 3.77 -3.20 23.92
C LEU A 664 2.44 -3.81 24.40
N THR A 665 1.42 -3.83 23.54
CA THR A 665 0.13 -4.47 23.80
C THR A 665 0.27 -5.98 23.65
N TRP A 666 0.78 -6.46 22.51
CA TRP A 666 0.77 -7.88 22.14
C TRP A 666 1.77 -8.72 22.93
N GLN A 667 2.84 -8.13 23.45
CA GLN A 667 3.77 -8.86 24.31
C GLN A 667 3.09 -9.43 25.56
N VAL A 668 1.98 -8.85 26.05
CA VAL A 668 1.25 -9.36 27.21
C VAL A 668 0.75 -10.79 27.02
N VAL A 669 0.24 -11.11 25.82
CA VAL A 669 -0.27 -12.44 25.49
C VAL A 669 0.89 -13.44 25.43
N PHE A 670 2.02 -13.01 24.87
CA PHE A 670 3.22 -13.83 24.76
C PHE A 670 3.86 -14.13 26.12
N THR A 671 4.01 -13.12 27.00
CA THR A 671 4.60 -13.28 28.34
C THR A 671 3.73 -14.15 29.24
N HIS A 672 2.40 -14.01 29.17
CA HIS A 672 1.48 -14.93 29.86
C HIS A 672 1.66 -16.36 29.35
N GLY A 673 1.69 -16.55 28.03
CA GLY A 673 2.02 -17.83 27.41
C GLY A 673 3.32 -18.41 27.98
N LEU A 674 4.40 -17.62 28.02
CA LEU A 674 5.72 -18.03 28.49
C LEU A 674 5.71 -18.48 29.96
N VAL A 675 5.09 -17.71 30.85
CA VAL A 675 4.97 -18.03 32.29
C VAL A 675 4.09 -19.28 32.50
N LEU A 676 2.94 -19.35 31.83
CA LEU A 676 2.04 -20.51 31.91
C LEU A 676 2.71 -21.78 31.37
N GLY A 677 3.50 -21.66 30.30
CA GLY A 677 4.27 -22.75 29.73
C GLY A 677 5.35 -23.26 30.69
N TYR A 678 6.09 -22.34 31.34
CA TYR A 678 7.12 -22.68 32.32
C TYR A 678 6.54 -23.39 33.55
N TYR A 679 5.43 -22.89 34.10
CA TYR A 679 4.76 -23.44 35.28
C TYR A 679 3.60 -24.40 34.96
N ARG A 680 3.53 -24.93 33.73
CA ARG A 680 2.38 -25.70 33.24
C ARG A 680 1.98 -26.82 34.18
N ARG A 681 2.93 -27.57 34.73
CA ARG A 681 2.63 -28.73 35.60
C ARG A 681 1.97 -28.28 36.91
N GLN A 682 2.50 -27.23 37.53
CA GLN A 682 1.98 -26.66 38.76
C GLN A 682 0.57 -26.10 38.53
N ILE A 683 0.39 -25.35 37.44
CA ILE A 683 -0.89 -24.74 37.09
C ILE A 683 -1.93 -25.82 36.78
N VAL A 684 -1.61 -26.79 35.93
CA VAL A 684 -2.55 -27.90 35.62
C VAL A 684 -2.89 -28.68 36.89
N GLY A 685 -1.92 -28.94 37.78
CA GLY A 685 -2.18 -29.57 39.07
C GLY A 685 -3.15 -28.77 39.95
N ALA A 686 -2.93 -27.45 40.06
CA ALA A 686 -3.81 -26.56 40.82
C ALA A 686 -5.23 -26.50 40.23
N LEU A 687 -5.35 -26.29 38.91
CA LEU A 687 -6.64 -26.15 38.22
C LEU A 687 -7.44 -27.45 38.16
N THR A 688 -6.77 -28.61 38.14
CA THR A 688 -7.46 -29.92 38.06
C THR A 688 -7.73 -30.56 39.43
N GLY A 689 -7.28 -29.93 40.52
CA GLY A 689 -7.62 -30.29 41.90
C GLY A 689 -9.11 -30.14 42.21
N ARG A 690 -9.56 -30.57 43.40
CA ARG A 690 -10.98 -30.48 43.81
C ARG A 690 -11.44 -29.02 43.85
N LEU A 691 -10.70 -28.17 44.57
CA LEU A 691 -10.97 -26.74 44.67
C LEU A 691 -10.81 -26.06 43.30
N GLY A 692 -9.75 -26.36 42.56
CA GLY A 692 -9.50 -25.81 41.23
C GLY A 692 -10.65 -26.06 40.25
N LYS A 693 -11.18 -27.28 40.19
CA LYS A 693 -12.34 -27.61 39.33
C LYS A 693 -13.59 -26.80 39.68
N VAL A 694 -13.85 -26.59 40.98
CA VAL A 694 -14.98 -25.77 41.42
C VAL A 694 -14.77 -24.32 41.03
N LEU A 695 -13.60 -23.75 41.33
CA LEU A 695 -13.29 -22.35 41.00
C LEU A 695 -13.30 -22.09 39.49
N VAL A 696 -12.73 -22.99 38.68
CA VAL A 696 -12.79 -22.90 37.22
C VAL A 696 -14.22 -23.04 36.73
N GLY A 697 -15.01 -23.96 37.29
CA GLY A 697 -16.44 -24.09 36.94
C GLY A 697 -17.21 -22.80 37.23
N ILE A 698 -17.00 -22.20 38.40
CA ILE A 698 -17.59 -20.89 38.75
C ILE A 698 -17.12 -19.81 37.79
N GLY A 699 -15.84 -19.75 37.45
CA GLY A 699 -15.29 -18.76 36.52
C GLY A 699 -15.87 -18.88 35.11
N ILE A 700 -15.86 -20.07 34.52
CA ILE A 700 -16.37 -20.34 33.17
C ILE A 700 -17.89 -20.08 33.09
N CYS A 701 -18.66 -20.63 34.03
CA CYS A 701 -20.12 -20.44 34.03
C CYS A 701 -20.52 -19.03 34.44
N GLY A 702 -19.79 -18.42 35.37
CA GLY A 702 -20.02 -17.04 35.81
C GLY A 702 -19.75 -16.03 34.70
N TYR A 703 -18.67 -16.22 33.94
CA TYR A 703 -18.36 -15.38 32.78
C TYR A 703 -19.42 -15.50 31.67
N ALA A 704 -19.76 -16.73 31.25
CA ALA A 704 -20.80 -16.93 30.25
C ALA A 704 -22.17 -16.43 30.73
N GLY A 705 -22.50 -16.66 32.01
CA GLY A 705 -23.73 -16.16 32.64
C GLY A 705 -23.79 -14.64 32.71
N PHE A 706 -22.67 -13.98 32.99
CA PHE A 706 -22.55 -12.53 32.97
C PHE A 706 -22.80 -11.96 31.56
N LEU A 707 -22.16 -12.52 30.53
CA LEU A 707 -22.39 -12.11 29.15
C LEU A 707 -23.85 -12.28 28.73
N VAL A 708 -24.48 -13.41 29.08
CA VAL A 708 -25.92 -13.64 28.83
C VAL A 708 -26.78 -12.65 29.59
N TYR A 709 -26.45 -12.33 30.83
CA TYR A 709 -27.22 -11.40 31.64
C TYR A 709 -27.25 -10.00 31.02
N VAL A 710 -26.08 -9.50 30.59
CA VAL A 710 -25.95 -8.19 29.93
C VAL A 710 -26.60 -8.20 28.54
N TRP A 711 -26.44 -9.27 27.77
CA TRP A 711 -27.11 -9.45 26.48
C TRP A 711 -28.64 -9.46 26.61
N ALA A 712 -29.17 -10.22 27.57
CA ALA A 712 -30.60 -10.32 27.82
C ALA A 712 -31.19 -8.99 28.31
N ALA A 713 -30.44 -8.26 29.14
CA ALA A 713 -30.81 -6.92 29.59
C ALA A 713 -31.02 -5.97 28.43
N ASN A 714 -30.07 -5.94 27.48
CA ASN A 714 -30.17 -5.11 26.28
C ASN A 714 -31.36 -5.51 25.38
N HIS A 715 -31.52 -6.81 25.10
CA HIS A 715 -32.54 -7.30 24.17
C HIS A 715 -33.96 -7.32 24.74
N LEU A 716 -34.11 -7.47 26.05
CA LEU A 716 -35.41 -7.50 26.73
C LEU A 716 -35.78 -6.16 27.37
N GLY A 717 -34.91 -5.15 27.29
CA GLY A 717 -35.17 -3.78 27.74
C GLY A 717 -35.18 -3.58 29.26
N PHE A 718 -34.36 -4.31 30.01
CA PHE A 718 -34.21 -4.12 31.47
C PHE A 718 -32.77 -3.72 31.84
N THR A 719 -32.58 -3.11 33.02
CA THR A 719 -31.25 -2.70 33.49
C THR A 719 -30.53 -3.86 34.20
N PRO A 720 -29.29 -4.23 33.82
CA PRO A 720 -28.56 -5.34 34.41
C PRO A 720 -27.91 -4.97 35.75
N VAL A 721 -28.68 -4.72 36.82
CA VAL A 721 -28.15 -4.35 38.16
C VAL A 721 -27.14 -5.39 38.67
N PRO A 722 -25.93 -4.99 39.14
CA PRO A 722 -25.50 -3.63 39.51
C PRO A 722 -24.86 -2.81 38.38
N PHE A 723 -24.89 -3.28 37.13
CA PHE A 723 -24.29 -2.63 35.97
C PHE A 723 -25.25 -1.62 35.30
N PRO A 724 -24.72 -0.61 34.58
CA PRO A 724 -25.54 0.36 33.86
C PRO A 724 -26.32 -0.28 32.69
N ALA A 725 -27.37 0.40 32.22
CA ALA A 725 -28.16 -0.07 31.08
C ALA A 725 -27.34 -0.15 29.77
N SER A 726 -26.35 0.73 29.62
CA SER A 726 -25.42 0.78 28.48
C SER A 726 -24.35 -0.32 28.50
N MET A 727 -24.30 -1.16 29.54
CA MET A 727 -23.21 -2.11 29.76
C MET A 727 -22.95 -3.01 28.55
N TYR A 728 -23.97 -3.38 27.78
CA TYR A 728 -23.81 -4.23 26.59
C TYR A 728 -22.97 -3.55 25.50
N ASP A 729 -23.36 -2.34 25.13
CA ASP A 729 -22.69 -1.56 24.08
C ASP A 729 -21.32 -1.09 24.55
N ASP A 730 -21.22 -0.64 25.80
CA ASP A 730 -19.94 -0.24 26.42
C ASP A 730 -18.95 -1.41 26.43
N LEU A 731 -19.42 -2.61 26.76
CA LEU A 731 -18.59 -3.80 26.81
C LEU A 731 -18.09 -4.18 25.40
N TYR A 732 -18.93 -4.10 24.37
CA TYR A 732 -18.47 -4.32 23.00
C TYR A 732 -17.42 -3.28 22.57
N ASN A 733 -17.71 -1.99 22.77
CA ASN A 733 -16.87 -0.89 22.31
C ASN A 733 -15.53 -0.78 23.04
N THR A 734 -15.48 -1.15 24.33
CA THR A 734 -14.28 -0.98 25.17
C THR A 734 -13.50 -2.26 25.44
N ALA A 735 -14.13 -3.44 25.26
CA ALA A 735 -13.53 -4.71 25.64
C ALA A 735 -13.42 -5.75 24.52
N TYR A 736 -14.26 -5.70 23.48
CA TYR A 736 -14.37 -6.74 22.47
C TYR A 736 -14.26 -6.27 21.02
N GLN A 737 -13.97 -4.99 20.76
CA GLN A 737 -13.69 -4.54 19.39
C GLN A 737 -12.54 -5.37 18.85
N ARG A 738 -12.80 -6.02 17.71
CA ARG A 738 -11.92 -7.06 17.20
C ARG A 738 -10.65 -6.47 16.54
N VAL A 739 -10.68 -5.18 16.20
CA VAL A 739 -9.56 -4.42 15.60
C VAL A 739 -8.39 -4.35 16.58
N ASP A 740 -8.66 -4.02 17.85
CA ASP A 740 -7.62 -3.85 18.86
C ASP A 740 -7.60 -4.98 19.89
N LEU A 741 -6.43 -5.23 20.49
CA LEU A 741 -6.29 -6.22 21.57
C LEU A 741 -6.73 -5.63 22.93
N GLN A 742 -8.04 -5.40 23.04
CA GLN A 742 -8.68 -4.88 24.25
C GLN A 742 -8.74 -5.93 25.39
N TRP A 743 -9.01 -5.45 26.60
CA TRP A 743 -8.91 -6.25 27.82
C TRP A 743 -9.91 -7.43 27.87
N GLY A 744 -11.11 -7.27 27.31
CA GLY A 744 -12.13 -8.33 27.26
C GLY A 744 -11.66 -9.52 26.42
N ARG A 745 -10.92 -9.24 25.33
CA ARG A 745 -10.31 -10.27 24.48
C ARG A 745 -9.23 -11.06 25.22
N LEU A 746 -8.49 -10.44 26.15
CA LEU A 746 -7.54 -11.15 27.01
C LEU A 746 -8.25 -12.14 27.96
N VAL A 747 -9.42 -11.76 28.48
CA VAL A 747 -10.28 -12.65 29.28
C VAL A 747 -10.78 -13.81 28.41
N ASP A 748 -11.18 -13.54 27.18
CA ASP A 748 -11.60 -14.55 26.22
C ASP A 748 -10.48 -15.54 25.88
N ILE A 749 -9.23 -15.07 25.70
CA ILE A 749 -8.07 -15.98 25.50
C ILE A 749 -7.95 -16.95 26.67
N ALA A 750 -8.07 -16.46 27.91
CA ALA A 750 -7.99 -17.30 29.10
C ALA A 750 -9.16 -18.29 29.17
N PHE A 751 -10.39 -17.81 28.94
CA PHE A 751 -11.60 -18.63 28.88
C PHE A 751 -11.45 -19.74 27.84
N PHE A 752 -11.08 -19.38 26.61
CA PHE A 752 -10.96 -20.29 25.49
C PHE A 752 -9.82 -21.30 25.69
N ALA A 753 -8.68 -20.86 26.24
CA ALA A 753 -7.56 -21.76 26.53
C ALA A 753 -7.94 -22.83 27.56
N VAL A 754 -8.66 -22.45 28.62
CA VAL A 754 -9.14 -23.38 29.66
C VAL A 754 -10.17 -24.35 29.10
N VAL A 755 -11.17 -23.84 28.37
CA VAL A 755 -12.24 -24.66 27.79
C VAL A 755 -11.66 -25.63 26.76
N SER A 756 -10.83 -25.15 25.84
CA SER A 756 -10.18 -25.98 24.82
C SER A 756 -9.29 -27.05 25.43
N TYR A 757 -8.54 -26.70 26.47
CA TYR A 757 -7.74 -27.67 27.21
C TYR A 757 -8.63 -28.78 27.80
N ALA A 758 -9.74 -28.43 28.46
CA ALA A 758 -10.67 -29.41 29.02
C ALA A 758 -11.30 -30.31 27.96
N ILE A 759 -11.79 -29.72 26.86
CA ILE A 759 -12.39 -30.45 25.73
C ILE A 759 -11.38 -31.42 25.12
N LEU A 760 -10.20 -30.93 24.73
CA LEU A 760 -9.15 -31.75 24.12
C LEU A 760 -8.58 -32.79 25.08
N THR A 761 -8.69 -32.58 26.40
CA THR A 761 -8.32 -33.59 27.40
C THR A 761 -9.33 -34.74 27.45
N VAL A 762 -10.63 -34.44 27.38
CA VAL A 762 -11.70 -35.43 27.57
C VAL A 762 -12.06 -36.13 26.27
N PHE A 763 -12.20 -35.39 25.19
CA PHE A 763 -12.67 -35.88 23.88
C PHE A 763 -11.51 -36.16 22.92
N TRP A 764 -10.29 -36.42 23.42
CA TRP A 764 -9.10 -36.57 22.61
C TRP A 764 -9.24 -37.63 21.51
N LYS A 765 -9.55 -38.88 21.86
CA LYS A 765 -9.58 -39.98 20.88
C LYS A 765 -10.55 -39.75 19.73
N PRO A 766 -11.82 -39.34 19.95
CA PRO A 766 -12.72 -39.05 18.83
C PRO A 766 -12.24 -37.86 17.98
N ILE A 767 -11.74 -36.78 18.60
CA ILE A 767 -11.24 -35.60 17.86
C ILE A 767 -10.01 -35.98 17.04
N ALA A 768 -9.02 -36.64 17.65
CA ALA A 768 -7.79 -37.05 16.98
C ALA A 768 -8.08 -38.03 15.83
N ALA A 769 -9.06 -38.92 15.97
CA ALA A 769 -9.47 -39.81 14.90
C ALA A 769 -10.15 -39.07 13.73
N ALA A 770 -11.00 -38.08 14.03
CA ALA A 770 -11.75 -37.34 13.01
C ALA A 770 -10.88 -36.37 12.20
N ILE A 771 -10.08 -35.54 12.88
CA ILE A 771 -9.38 -34.40 12.27
C ILE A 771 -7.87 -34.37 12.56
N GLY A 772 -7.38 -35.24 13.45
CA GLY A 772 -5.97 -35.25 13.85
C GLY A 772 -5.00 -35.58 12.71
N TRP A 773 -5.41 -36.36 11.72
CA TRP A 773 -4.61 -36.68 10.54
C TRP A 773 -4.26 -35.44 9.69
N LEU A 774 -5.08 -34.39 9.76
CA LEU A 774 -4.93 -33.14 9.02
C LEU A 774 -4.30 -32.07 9.90
N TRP A 775 -4.92 -31.75 11.04
CA TRP A 775 -4.54 -30.60 11.87
C TRP A 775 -3.23 -30.80 12.63
N ILE A 776 -2.94 -32.02 13.12
CA ILE A 776 -1.70 -32.24 13.88
C ILE A 776 -0.48 -32.01 12.98
N PRO A 777 -0.31 -32.67 11.81
CA PRO A 777 0.85 -32.42 10.95
C PRO A 777 1.02 -30.95 10.57
N ILE A 778 -0.08 -30.27 10.22
CA ILE A 778 -0.08 -28.85 9.87
C ILE A 778 0.38 -27.99 11.06
N GLY A 779 -0.16 -28.22 12.25
CA GLY A 779 0.24 -27.48 13.45
C GLY A 779 1.67 -27.76 13.91
N GLN A 780 2.20 -28.94 13.62
CA GLN A 780 3.61 -29.26 13.86
C GLN A 780 4.58 -28.49 12.96
N ALA A 781 4.09 -27.95 11.84
CA ALA A 781 4.82 -27.16 10.85
C ALA A 781 4.10 -25.82 10.60
N SER A 782 3.51 -25.22 11.63
CA SER A 782 2.64 -24.06 11.45
C SER A 782 3.36 -22.86 10.86
N LEU A 783 4.64 -22.64 11.19
CA LEU A 783 5.41 -21.53 10.62
C LEU A 783 5.71 -21.76 9.14
N TYR A 784 5.90 -23.02 8.73
CA TYR A 784 6.07 -23.39 7.34
C TYR A 784 4.81 -23.10 6.52
N VAL A 785 3.64 -23.49 7.04
CA VAL A 785 2.35 -23.24 6.36
C VAL A 785 2.06 -21.74 6.31
N PHE A 786 2.38 -21.01 7.37
CA PHE A 786 2.28 -19.55 7.41
C PHE A 786 3.11 -18.87 6.31
N VAL A 787 4.35 -19.30 6.09
CA VAL A 787 5.18 -18.75 4.99
C VAL A 787 4.57 -19.04 3.62
N TRP A 788 4.04 -20.25 3.42
CA TRP A 788 3.46 -20.62 2.12
C TRP A 788 2.14 -19.92 1.80
N GLN A 789 1.40 -19.47 2.81
CA GLN A 789 0.12 -18.81 2.60
C GLN A 789 0.24 -17.55 1.74
N VAL A 790 1.36 -16.82 1.85
CA VAL A 790 1.63 -15.61 1.05
C VAL A 790 1.66 -15.95 -0.43
N PHE A 791 2.32 -17.06 -0.78
CA PHE A 791 2.39 -17.53 -2.16
C PHE A 791 1.08 -18.16 -2.65
N PHE A 792 0.28 -18.75 -1.75
CA PHE A 792 -1.07 -19.18 -2.09
C PHE A 792 -1.97 -17.99 -2.40
N ALA A 793 -1.96 -16.95 -1.57
CA ALA A 793 -2.72 -15.72 -1.81
C ALA A 793 -2.33 -15.09 -3.16
N LEU A 794 -1.03 -14.94 -3.43
CA LEU A 794 -0.53 -14.45 -4.72
C LEU A 794 -1.00 -15.31 -5.90
N ALA A 795 -0.85 -16.64 -5.80
CA ALA A 795 -1.21 -17.56 -6.87
C ALA A 795 -2.69 -17.47 -7.23
N ILE A 796 -3.57 -17.36 -6.22
CA ILE A 796 -5.00 -17.19 -6.42
C ILE A 796 -5.32 -15.81 -7.01
N ALA A 797 -4.77 -14.74 -6.41
CA ALA A 797 -5.04 -13.37 -6.86
C ALA A 797 -4.57 -13.09 -8.31
N SER A 798 -3.65 -13.92 -8.81
CA SER A 798 -3.13 -13.85 -10.18
C SER A 798 -3.98 -14.58 -11.22
N ILE A 799 -5.06 -15.29 -10.84
CA ILE A 799 -5.92 -16.00 -11.79
C ILE A 799 -7.00 -15.01 -12.30
N PRO A 800 -6.98 -14.62 -13.59
CA PRO A 800 -7.92 -13.65 -14.13
C PRO A 800 -9.30 -14.27 -14.38
N GLY A 801 -10.35 -13.45 -14.30
CA GLY A 801 -11.70 -13.81 -14.74
C GLY A 801 -12.47 -14.78 -13.83
N VAL A 802 -11.98 -15.02 -12.62
CA VAL A 802 -12.65 -15.86 -11.63
C VAL A 802 -13.54 -15.01 -10.73
N ASP A 803 -14.81 -15.38 -10.62
CA ASP A 803 -15.73 -14.80 -9.64
C ASP A 803 -15.41 -15.34 -8.23
N TRP A 804 -14.53 -14.64 -7.53
CA TRP A 804 -14.15 -14.95 -6.15
C TRP A 804 -15.26 -14.68 -5.13
N GLY A 805 -16.39 -14.07 -5.53
CA GLY A 805 -17.60 -13.97 -4.71
C GLY A 805 -18.42 -15.27 -4.68
N ASN A 806 -18.16 -16.20 -5.61
CA ASN A 806 -18.91 -17.45 -5.70
C ASN A 806 -18.54 -18.42 -4.57
N ALA A 807 -19.51 -18.73 -3.72
CA ALA A 807 -19.32 -19.59 -2.56
C ALA A 807 -18.76 -21.00 -2.87
N TRP A 808 -19.09 -21.57 -4.03
CA TRP A 808 -18.59 -22.89 -4.43
C TRP A 808 -17.15 -22.85 -4.93
N ILE A 809 -16.79 -21.78 -5.65
CA ILE A 809 -15.40 -21.54 -6.07
C ILE A 809 -14.54 -21.33 -4.84
N GLY A 810 -15.00 -20.52 -3.87
CA GLY A 810 -14.31 -20.37 -2.59
C GLY A 810 -14.20 -21.67 -1.81
N PHE A 811 -15.25 -22.48 -1.73
CA PHE A 811 -15.20 -23.79 -1.08
C PHE A 811 -14.17 -24.73 -1.73
N ALA A 812 -14.17 -24.82 -3.06
CA ALA A 812 -13.25 -25.67 -3.80
C ALA A 812 -11.80 -25.21 -3.65
N THR A 813 -11.56 -23.91 -3.78
CA THR A 813 -10.22 -23.30 -3.67
C THR A 813 -9.62 -23.50 -2.29
N HIS A 814 -10.35 -23.15 -1.23
CA HIS A 814 -9.89 -23.38 0.14
C HIS A 814 -9.65 -24.88 0.43
N SER A 815 -10.54 -25.77 -0.01
CA SER A 815 -10.35 -27.22 0.13
C SER A 815 -9.05 -27.68 -0.53
N ALA A 816 -8.80 -27.22 -1.75
CA ALA A 816 -7.59 -27.55 -2.50
C ALA A 816 -6.33 -27.05 -1.79
N LEU A 817 -6.34 -25.80 -1.28
CA LEU A 817 -5.20 -25.20 -0.60
C LEU A 817 -4.91 -25.86 0.76
N ILE A 818 -5.95 -26.25 1.52
CA ILE A 818 -5.79 -27.00 2.77
C ILE A 818 -5.15 -28.37 2.49
N LEU A 819 -5.64 -29.09 1.47
CA LEU A 819 -5.09 -30.39 1.08
C LEU A 819 -3.66 -30.27 0.52
N LEU A 820 -3.38 -29.21 -0.22
CA LEU A 820 -2.04 -28.91 -0.74
C LEU A 820 -1.07 -28.64 0.40
N ALA A 821 -1.42 -27.76 1.35
CA ALA A 821 -0.62 -27.48 2.53
C ALA A 821 -0.32 -28.75 3.33
N TRP A 822 -1.35 -29.58 3.55
CA TRP A 822 -1.19 -30.89 4.20
C TRP A 822 -0.22 -31.80 3.43
N TYR A 823 -0.39 -31.91 2.11
CA TYR A 823 0.45 -32.74 1.26
C TYR A 823 1.92 -32.28 1.29
N MET A 824 2.16 -30.97 1.17
CA MET A 824 3.50 -30.37 1.25
C MET A 824 4.17 -30.66 2.59
N VAL A 825 3.42 -30.56 3.70
CA VAL A 825 3.91 -30.91 5.05
C VAL A 825 4.24 -32.39 5.16
N ARG A 826 3.39 -33.27 4.63
CA ARG A 826 3.62 -34.73 4.63
C ARG A 826 4.84 -35.13 3.80
N LYS A 827 5.07 -34.43 2.68
CA LYS A 827 6.23 -34.63 1.81
C LYS A 827 7.48 -33.87 2.26
N LYS A 828 7.40 -33.07 3.33
CA LYS A 828 8.50 -32.24 3.85
C LYS A 828 9.11 -31.34 2.78
N PHE A 829 8.28 -30.82 1.88
CA PHE A 829 8.72 -29.95 0.79
C PHE A 829 9.45 -28.73 1.36
N LEU A 830 10.66 -28.43 0.88
CA LEU A 830 11.50 -27.30 1.35
C LEU A 830 11.73 -27.15 2.87
N PHE A 831 11.59 -28.21 3.67
CA PHE A 831 11.82 -28.15 5.12
C PHE A 831 13.28 -27.84 5.52
N SER A 832 14.22 -27.96 4.58
CA SER A 832 15.62 -27.55 4.78
C SER A 832 15.79 -26.04 4.81
N VAL A 833 14.97 -25.31 4.05
CA VAL A 833 15.05 -23.85 3.88
C VAL A 833 14.12 -23.17 4.89
N ILE A 834 12.83 -23.50 4.84
CA ILE A 834 11.78 -22.81 5.59
C ILE A 834 11.67 -23.40 7.01
N PRO A 835 11.61 -22.57 8.06
CA PRO A 835 11.45 -23.03 9.45
C PRO A 835 10.05 -23.62 9.71
N ARG A 836 9.95 -24.50 10.72
CA ARG A 836 8.73 -25.23 11.08
C ARG A 836 8.05 -24.67 12.33
#